data_AF-A0A0V0XSB0-F1
#
_entry.id   AF-A0A0V0XSB0-F1
#
_cell.length_a   1.000
_cell.length_b   1.000
_cell.length_c   1.000
_cell.angle_alpha   90.00
_cell.angle_beta   90.00
_cell.angle_gamma   90.00
#
_symmetry.space_group_name_H-M   'P 1'
#
loop_
_entity.id
_entity.type
_entity.pdbx_description
1 polymer ?
#
loop_
_entity_poly.entity_id
_entity_poly.type
_entity_poly.pdbx_seq_one_letter_code
_entity_poly.pdbx_strand_id
1 'polypeptide(L)'
;LFNRTIKMSSRAITEFQAKTIVYNNIDRCPLKILPIAHFDLRQRWDSFENVNRWIDQETRLVVKVDQLIKRRGKLGLIEKDVSYLSAKKWIKSKSEKEIQIGKIHGYVTNFVIEPYIPHKEEDECYVCIYSVRSGDVVLFYHRGGIDVGDVDQKSENLFIPLEKTPNYDEIISKLLIHLKCSVKKQLVAEFIIKLYELYVNLHFTYLEINPLFVNRDEKTIYMLDIAAKLDSAADFICRRQWGEIEFPTPFGRQLLPEEQYVAELDSRSGASLKLTVLNREGRIWTMVAGGGASVIYCDTICDMGEASELANYGEYSGAPTEVQTYEYAKTILKLMTSTKVHKSGKLLIIGGSIANFTNVADTFKGIILALEEYRLELIRHKVSIYVRRGGPNFQEGLRLMKEAGKTLEIPVHVYGTDTHMTAIVGMAMGKVFHCSKNPQPVATASFLLNTSQSTASLSMDSEQASSGPVEQLQFGSDKSSEANRELFSSKTRAIVWGMQVKAVQSMLDFDYVCQRQVPSVVAMTYPMTGDHKQKFYFGHKEILIPVYKSMAKAIEKHPDASVLINFASLRSAYDATVEALQFPQVRCIAIIAEGIPENFTRKLIIRAQQAGVTIIGPATRCLRVQIWWDVKRVTNGVYEGVAIGGDRKFSKLDIHVQHFVITCCVLKMIQK
;
A
#
# COMPACT_ATOMS: atom_id res chain seq x y z
N LEU A 1 7.55 13.78 0.78
CA LEU A 1 6.07 13.96 0.85
C LEU A 1 5.30 12.74 0.29
N PHE A 2 5.87 11.95 -0.63
CA PHE A 2 5.17 10.90 -1.40
C PHE A 2 5.09 9.49 -0.79
N ASN A 3 5.61 9.24 0.41
CA ASN A 3 5.53 7.93 1.09
C ASN A 3 4.12 7.54 1.60
N ARG A 4 3.05 8.24 1.19
CA ARG A 4 1.73 8.22 1.84
C ARG A 4 0.60 7.58 1.02
N THR A 5 0.86 7.10 -0.19
CA THR A 5 -0.23 6.73 -1.14
C THR A 5 -0.14 5.34 -1.74
N ILE A 6 0.69 4.45 -1.17
CA ILE A 6 0.43 3.00 -1.22
C ILE A 6 -0.75 2.74 -0.29
N LYS A 7 -1.58 1.72 -0.54
CA LYS A 7 -2.62 1.26 0.40
C LYS A 7 -1.94 0.91 1.73
N MET A 8 -1.71 1.91 2.58
CA MET A 8 -1.05 1.72 3.87
C MET A 8 -2.08 0.97 4.69
N SER A 9 -1.79 -0.29 4.99
CA SER A 9 -2.48 -1.09 6.00
C SER A 9 -2.79 -0.21 7.21
N SER A 10 -1.75 0.39 7.78
CA SER A 10 -1.82 1.28 8.95
C SER A 10 -2.42 2.67 8.62
N ARG A 11 -3.66 2.91 9.05
CA ARG A 11 -4.38 4.19 8.93
C ARG A 11 -4.73 4.76 10.29
N ALA A 12 -4.54 6.07 10.46
CA ALA A 12 -4.93 6.76 11.68
C ALA A 12 -6.45 6.90 11.79
N ILE A 13 -6.95 6.86 13.02
CA ILE A 13 -8.35 7.08 13.38
C ILE A 13 -8.45 8.24 14.38
N THR A 14 -9.64 8.82 14.52
CA THR A 14 -9.88 9.92 15.47
C THR A 14 -9.77 9.44 16.92
N GLU A 15 -9.56 10.36 17.86
CA GLU A 15 -9.56 10.06 19.30
C GLU A 15 -10.91 9.45 19.70
N PHE A 16 -12.01 10.03 19.21
CA PHE A 16 -13.36 9.51 19.45
C PHE A 16 -13.52 8.04 19.02
N GLN A 17 -13.09 7.69 17.81
CA GLN A 17 -13.16 6.32 17.30
C GLN A 17 -12.27 5.38 18.12
N ALA A 18 -11.05 5.80 18.43
CA ALA A 18 -10.11 4.99 19.21
C ALA A 18 -10.65 4.70 20.61
N LYS A 19 -11.17 5.72 21.32
CA LYS A 19 -11.79 5.54 22.65
C LYS A 19 -13.01 4.66 22.57
N THR A 20 -13.89 4.86 21.59
CA THR A 20 -15.09 4.04 21.41
C THR A 20 -14.74 2.57 21.21
N ILE A 21 -13.74 2.28 20.36
CA ILE A 21 -13.27 0.90 20.12
C ILE A 21 -12.71 0.29 21.40
N VAL A 22 -11.86 1.02 22.13
CA VAL A 22 -11.29 0.53 23.39
C VAL A 22 -12.40 0.30 24.43
N TYR A 23 -13.25 1.29 24.68
CA TYR A 23 -14.30 1.21 25.69
C TYR A 23 -15.34 0.10 25.43
N ASN A 24 -15.66 -0.18 24.17
CA ASN A 24 -16.63 -1.22 23.83
C ASN A 24 -16.06 -2.64 23.90
N ASN A 25 -14.73 -2.80 23.86
CA ASN A 25 -14.09 -4.11 23.71
C ASN A 25 -13.13 -4.47 24.84
N ILE A 26 -12.80 -3.54 25.74
CA ILE A 26 -11.95 -3.81 26.90
C ILE A 26 -12.81 -4.28 28.07
N ASP A 27 -12.46 -5.44 28.64
CA ASP A 27 -13.16 -6.01 29.78
C ASP A 27 -12.19 -6.31 30.93
N ARG A 28 -12.75 -6.46 32.14
CA ARG A 28 -12.03 -6.99 33.32
C ARG A 28 -10.66 -6.32 33.58
N CYS A 29 -10.63 -4.98 33.53
CA CYS A 29 -9.43 -4.18 33.78
C CYS A 29 -9.79 -2.91 34.58
N PRO A 30 -8.81 -2.20 35.17
CA PRO A 30 -9.07 -1.02 36.00
C PRO A 30 -9.45 0.24 35.21
N LEU A 31 -9.64 0.15 33.88
CA LEU A 31 -10.04 1.29 33.06
C LEU A 31 -11.49 1.70 33.39
N LYS A 32 -11.67 2.96 33.79
CA LYS A 32 -12.99 3.56 33.95
C LYS A 32 -13.52 3.99 32.57
N ILE A 33 -14.69 3.47 32.21
CA ILE A 33 -15.40 3.89 31.01
C ILE A 33 -16.10 5.22 31.29
N LEU A 34 -15.76 6.25 30.50
CA LEU A 34 -16.38 7.57 30.56
C LEU A 34 -17.30 7.77 29.35
N PRO A 35 -18.39 8.54 29.49
CA PRO A 35 -19.13 8.99 28.34
C PRO A 35 -18.25 9.93 27.49
N ILE A 36 -18.40 9.83 26.18
CA ILE A 36 -17.63 10.61 25.20
C ILE A 36 -18.58 11.04 24.09
N ALA A 37 -18.47 12.30 23.67
CA ALA A 37 -19.31 12.86 22.62
C ALA A 37 -18.46 13.38 21.47
N HIS A 38 -18.85 13.06 20.24
CA HIS A 38 -18.31 13.64 19.02
C HIS A 38 -19.24 14.74 18.52
N PHE A 39 -18.66 15.88 18.17
CA PHE A 39 -19.38 16.99 17.55
C PHE A 39 -18.70 17.39 16.24
N ASP A 40 -19.44 17.27 15.15
CA ASP A 40 -19.08 17.78 13.82
C ASP A 40 -19.91 19.04 13.52
N LEU A 41 -19.30 20.07 12.94
CA LEU A 41 -19.99 21.33 12.60
C LEU A 41 -21.21 21.18 11.69
N ARG A 42 -21.33 20.05 10.96
CA ARG A 42 -22.51 19.73 10.14
C ARG A 42 -23.71 19.29 10.98
N GLN A 43 -23.50 18.88 12.23
CA GLN A 43 -24.56 18.45 13.14
C GLN A 43 -25.28 19.65 13.77
N ARG A 44 -26.59 19.49 14.01
CA ARG A 44 -27.38 20.48 14.76
C ARG A 44 -27.19 20.24 16.26
N TRP A 45 -27.06 21.32 17.04
CA TRP A 45 -26.91 21.23 18.50
C TRP A 45 -28.06 20.47 19.16
N ASP A 46 -29.31 20.69 18.74
CA ASP A 46 -30.47 19.99 19.31
C ASP A 46 -30.35 18.47 19.14
N SER A 47 -29.86 18.01 17.98
CA SER A 47 -29.63 16.58 17.72
C SER A 47 -28.49 16.03 18.59
N PHE A 48 -27.40 16.79 18.74
CA PHE A 48 -26.27 16.44 19.59
C PHE A 48 -26.69 16.31 21.07
N GLU A 49 -27.51 17.24 21.57
CA GLU A 49 -28.00 17.26 22.96
C GLU A 49 -28.93 16.10 23.26
N ASN A 50 -29.81 15.75 22.32
CA ASN A 50 -30.73 14.62 22.48
C ASN A 50 -30.00 13.28 22.67
N VAL A 51 -28.84 13.12 22.02
CA VAL A 51 -27.99 11.93 22.13
C VAL A 51 -27.11 11.98 23.38
N ASN A 52 -26.55 13.16 23.70
CA ASN A 52 -25.56 13.32 24.77
C ASN A 52 -26.16 13.90 26.06
N ARG A 53 -27.22 13.28 26.57
CA ARG A 53 -27.95 13.73 27.78
C ARG A 53 -27.12 13.75 29.06
N TRP A 54 -25.97 13.09 29.06
CA TRP A 54 -25.02 13.13 30.18
C TRP A 54 -24.32 14.50 30.32
N ILE A 55 -24.39 15.35 29.29
CA ILE A 55 -23.86 16.72 29.33
C ILE A 55 -24.95 17.65 29.88
N ASP A 56 -24.94 17.87 31.20
CA ASP A 56 -25.81 18.84 31.86
C ASP A 56 -25.09 20.17 32.18
N GLN A 57 -25.78 21.08 32.88
CA GLN A 57 -25.22 22.39 33.22
C GLN A 57 -24.13 22.35 34.31
N GLU A 58 -24.15 21.32 35.15
CA GLU A 58 -23.23 21.16 36.29
C GLU A 58 -21.96 20.41 35.88
N THR A 59 -22.06 19.58 34.84
CA THR A 59 -20.97 18.79 34.29
C THR A 59 -19.84 19.70 33.81
N ARG A 60 -18.66 19.52 34.42
CA ARG A 60 -17.43 20.14 33.98
C ARG A 60 -16.84 19.32 32.84
N LEU A 61 -16.43 19.98 31.77
CA LEU A 61 -16.06 19.35 30.51
C LEU A 61 -14.62 19.68 30.12
N VAL A 62 -14.06 18.81 29.29
CA VAL A 62 -12.91 19.07 28.43
C VAL A 62 -13.41 19.02 26.99
N VAL A 63 -13.04 20.02 26.19
CA VAL A 63 -13.32 20.05 24.75
C VAL A 63 -12.01 20.13 23.98
N LYS A 64 -11.88 19.30 22.95
CA LYS A 64 -10.65 19.17 22.15
C LYS A 64 -10.98 19.10 20.67
N VAL A 65 -10.07 19.59 19.83
CA VAL A 65 -10.13 19.32 18.39
C VAL A 65 -9.74 17.86 18.11
N ASP A 66 -10.49 17.18 17.25
CA ASP A 66 -10.26 15.77 16.90
C ASP A 66 -10.07 15.58 15.37
N GLN A 67 -8.91 16.00 14.87
CA GLN A 67 -8.54 15.93 13.44
C GLN A 67 -7.09 15.47 13.24
N LEU A 68 -6.66 14.46 14.01
CA LEU A 68 -5.31 13.91 13.97
C LEU A 68 -4.19 14.94 14.27
N ILE A 69 -4.54 16.04 14.95
CA ILE A 69 -3.57 17.07 15.37
C ILE A 69 -2.88 16.58 16.64
N LYS A 70 -1.55 16.52 16.61
CA LYS A 70 -0.73 16.22 17.79
C LYS A 70 -0.44 17.50 18.59
N ARG A 71 -0.10 17.34 19.88
CA ARG A 71 0.31 18.44 20.78
C ARG A 71 -0.74 19.56 20.92
N ARG A 72 -2.03 19.18 20.90
CA ARG A 72 -3.17 20.12 20.94
C ARG A 72 -3.14 21.08 22.13
N GLY A 73 -2.67 20.62 23.30
CA GLY A 73 -2.51 21.49 24.49
C GLY A 73 -1.57 22.67 24.23
N LYS A 74 -0.41 22.44 23.59
CA LYS A 74 0.57 23.51 23.26
C LYS A 74 0.08 24.43 22.15
N LEU A 75 -0.88 23.99 21.35
CA LEU A 75 -1.49 24.75 20.27
C LEU A 75 -2.76 25.51 20.70
N GLY A 76 -3.18 25.40 21.98
CA GLY A 76 -4.43 26.00 22.46
C GLY A 76 -5.67 25.42 21.76
N LEU A 77 -5.63 24.12 21.42
CA LEU A 77 -6.71 23.35 20.79
C LEU A 77 -7.37 22.37 21.78
N ILE A 78 -7.22 22.64 23.07
CA ILE A 78 -7.91 21.98 24.18
C ILE A 78 -8.35 23.06 25.15
N GLU A 79 -9.59 23.00 25.59
CA GLU A 79 -10.11 23.78 26.72
C GLU A 79 -10.51 22.80 27.83
N LYS A 80 -10.05 23.05 29.06
CA LYS A 80 -10.26 22.17 30.22
C LYS A 80 -11.10 22.88 31.26
N ASP A 81 -11.83 22.09 32.05
CA ASP A 81 -12.63 22.58 33.16
C ASP A 81 -13.58 23.72 32.73
N VAL A 82 -14.50 23.40 31.82
CA VAL A 82 -15.46 24.36 31.28
C VAL A 82 -16.89 23.87 31.40
N SER A 83 -17.83 24.82 31.53
CA SER A 83 -19.26 24.52 31.40
C SER A 83 -19.64 24.24 29.95
N TYR A 84 -20.78 23.57 29.74
CA TYR A 84 -21.31 23.30 28.40
C TYR A 84 -21.45 24.55 27.53
N LEU A 85 -21.95 25.66 28.10
CA LEU A 85 -22.07 26.92 27.38
C LEU A 85 -20.71 27.50 26.96
N SER A 86 -19.70 27.34 27.80
CA SER A 86 -18.33 27.80 27.51
C SER A 86 -17.69 26.91 26.43
N ALA A 87 -17.90 25.60 26.47
CA ALA A 87 -17.47 24.68 25.43
C ALA A 87 -18.08 25.02 24.06
N LYS A 88 -19.38 25.32 23.99
CA LYS A 88 -20.05 25.80 22.76
C LYS A 88 -19.40 27.06 22.19
N LYS A 89 -19.16 28.07 23.04
CA LYS A 89 -18.51 29.32 22.65
C LYS A 89 -17.10 29.07 22.14
N TRP A 90 -16.36 28.19 22.80
CA TRP A 90 -15.00 27.82 22.41
C TRP A 90 -14.99 27.13 21.04
N ILE A 91 -15.85 26.13 20.83
CA ILE A 91 -15.99 25.42 19.53
C ILE A 91 -16.24 26.43 18.42
N LYS A 92 -17.22 27.32 18.59
CA LYS A 92 -17.54 28.37 17.62
C LYS A 92 -16.33 29.26 17.31
N SER A 93 -15.63 29.72 18.34
CA SER A 93 -14.46 30.59 18.19
C SER A 93 -13.31 29.93 17.41
N LYS A 94 -13.15 28.61 17.55
CA LYS A 94 -12.10 27.85 16.87
C LYS A 94 -12.50 27.51 15.44
N SER A 95 -13.77 27.22 15.19
CA SER A 95 -14.26 26.86 13.85
C SER A 95 -14.32 28.03 12.86
N GLU A 96 -14.44 29.26 13.34
CA GLU A 96 -14.58 30.45 12.48
C GLU A 96 -13.26 30.91 11.84
N LYS A 97 -12.12 30.40 12.31
CA LYS A 97 -10.79 30.84 11.85
C LYS A 97 -10.01 29.67 11.27
N GLU A 98 -9.33 29.93 10.17
CA GLU A 98 -8.30 29.01 9.68
C GLU A 98 -7.12 29.02 10.66
N ILE A 99 -6.62 27.84 11.00
CA ILE A 99 -5.43 27.69 11.85
C ILE A 99 -4.25 27.19 11.03
N GLN A 100 -3.06 27.65 11.40
CA GLN A 100 -1.80 27.20 10.81
C GLN A 100 -1.07 26.27 11.78
N ILE A 101 -0.71 25.08 11.32
CA ILE A 101 0.11 24.11 12.05
C ILE A 101 1.33 23.77 11.19
N GLY A 102 2.48 24.32 11.55
CA GLY A 102 3.68 24.24 10.72
C GLY A 102 3.47 24.95 9.38
N LYS A 103 3.54 24.20 8.27
CA LYS A 103 3.30 24.70 6.90
C LYS A 103 1.86 24.48 6.41
N ILE A 104 1.02 23.87 7.24
CA ILE A 104 -0.31 23.41 6.85
C ILE A 104 -1.35 24.37 7.41
N HIS A 105 -2.27 24.83 6.54
CA HIS A 105 -3.41 25.65 6.90
C HIS A 105 -4.69 24.82 6.81
N GLY A 106 -5.66 25.06 7.70
CA GLY A 106 -6.95 24.41 7.62
C GLY A 106 -7.94 24.86 8.68
N TYR A 107 -9.21 24.52 8.47
CA TYR A 107 -10.28 24.76 9.42
C TYR A 107 -10.45 23.58 10.37
N VAL A 108 -10.83 23.89 11.61
CA VAL A 108 -11.22 22.86 12.58
C VAL A 108 -12.74 22.67 12.57
N THR A 109 -13.16 21.44 12.31
CA THR A 109 -14.56 21.06 12.08
C THR A 109 -15.05 19.91 12.95
N ASN A 110 -14.13 19.18 13.60
CA ASN A 110 -14.44 18.02 14.41
C ASN A 110 -13.88 18.16 15.82
N PHE A 111 -14.72 17.83 16.79
CA PHE A 111 -14.43 18.01 18.21
C PHE A 111 -14.83 16.78 19.01
N VAL A 112 -14.12 16.57 20.11
CA VAL A 112 -14.47 15.58 21.13
C VAL A 112 -14.72 16.31 22.46
N ILE A 113 -15.79 15.90 23.14
CA ILE A 113 -16.22 16.46 24.43
C ILE A 113 -16.29 15.32 25.45
N GLU A 114 -15.65 15.53 26.60
CA GLU A 114 -15.50 14.54 27.66
C GLU A 114 -15.68 15.18 29.04
N PRO A 115 -16.03 14.42 30.09
CA PRO A 115 -15.99 14.91 31.45
C PRO A 115 -14.58 15.38 31.85
N TYR A 116 -14.50 16.51 32.56
CA TYR A 116 -13.28 16.95 33.21
C TYR A 116 -13.08 16.16 34.50
N ILE A 117 -11.92 15.49 34.61
CA ILE A 117 -11.52 14.76 35.80
C ILE A 117 -10.43 15.56 36.50
N PRO A 118 -10.68 16.13 37.69
CA PRO A 118 -9.63 16.81 38.45
C PRO A 118 -8.54 15.82 38.87
N HIS A 119 -7.29 16.13 38.56
CA HIS A 119 -6.14 15.30 38.93
C HIS A 119 -4.86 16.13 38.99
N LYS A 120 -3.81 15.55 39.58
CA LYS A 120 -2.48 16.14 39.62
C LYS A 120 -1.61 15.56 38.51
N GLU A 121 -0.68 16.36 37.99
CA GLU A 121 0.25 15.94 36.94
C GLU A 121 1.13 14.74 37.37
N GLU A 122 1.43 14.62 38.67
CA GLU A 122 2.18 13.48 39.24
C GLU A 122 1.44 12.14 39.14
N ASP A 123 0.14 12.16 38.83
CA ASP A 123 -0.69 10.98 38.62
C ASP A 123 -0.84 10.61 37.14
N GLU A 124 -0.31 11.43 36.22
CA GLU A 124 -0.28 11.15 34.79
C GLU A 124 0.90 10.25 34.42
N CYS A 125 0.64 9.22 33.62
CA CYS A 125 1.61 8.31 33.02
C CYS A 125 1.50 8.33 31.49
N TYR A 126 2.42 7.64 30.83
CA TYR A 126 2.46 7.45 29.38
C TYR A 126 2.50 5.96 29.06
N VAL A 127 1.70 5.52 28.08
CA VAL A 127 1.77 4.17 27.49
C VAL A 127 1.71 4.28 25.97
N CYS A 128 2.57 3.53 25.27
CA CYS A 128 2.47 3.35 23.83
C CYS A 128 2.72 1.90 23.43
N ILE A 129 2.00 1.41 22.42
CA ILE A 129 2.20 0.10 21.80
C ILE A 129 2.33 0.32 20.29
N TYR A 130 3.37 -0.22 19.67
CA TYR A 130 3.54 -0.15 18.22
C TYR A 130 4.13 -1.42 17.60
N SER A 131 3.72 -1.69 16.36
CA SER A 131 4.06 -2.92 15.64
C SER A 131 5.40 -2.84 14.91
N VAL A 132 6.34 -3.72 15.26
CA VAL A 132 7.58 -3.97 14.49
C VAL A 132 7.47 -5.26 13.67
N ARG A 133 8.54 -5.73 13.01
CA ARG A 133 8.47 -6.89 12.09
C ARG A 133 8.36 -8.21 12.85
N SER A 134 9.15 -8.36 13.91
CA SER A 134 9.27 -9.59 14.72
C SER A 134 8.33 -9.67 15.93
N GLY A 135 7.57 -8.61 16.19
CA GLY A 135 6.80 -8.45 17.41
C GLY A 135 6.20 -7.06 17.53
N ASP A 136 5.87 -6.72 18.76
CA ASP A 136 5.30 -5.44 19.16
C ASP A 136 6.16 -4.87 20.31
N VAL A 137 6.24 -3.54 20.40
CA VAL A 137 6.98 -2.86 21.47
C VAL A 137 5.98 -2.10 22.33
N VAL A 138 6.06 -2.30 23.65
CA VAL A 138 5.34 -1.52 24.65
C VAL A 138 6.31 -0.53 25.28
N LEU A 139 5.94 0.74 25.29
CA LEU A 139 6.66 1.82 25.96
C LEU A 139 5.87 2.28 27.18
N PHE A 140 6.56 2.54 28.28
CA PHE A 140 5.98 3.14 29.48
C PHE A 140 6.85 4.27 30.02
N TYR A 141 6.23 5.35 30.46
CA TYR A 141 6.93 6.38 31.22
C TYR A 141 6.05 6.91 32.37
N HIS A 142 6.65 7.01 33.56
CA HIS A 142 5.95 7.29 34.82
C HIS A 142 5.53 8.76 34.99
N ARG A 143 5.85 9.64 34.03
CA ARG A 143 5.43 11.05 34.00
C ARG A 143 4.85 11.39 32.63
N GLY A 144 3.54 11.35 32.51
CA GLY A 144 2.80 11.68 31.29
C GLY A 144 2.66 13.18 31.03
N GLY A 145 1.73 13.51 30.16
CA GLY A 145 1.25 14.87 29.95
C GLY A 145 1.93 15.61 28.79
N ILE A 146 1.69 16.93 28.76
CA ILE A 146 2.13 17.82 27.68
C ILE A 146 3.65 18.03 27.64
N ASP A 147 4.34 17.80 28.76
CA ASP A 147 5.77 18.08 28.93
C ASP A 147 6.64 16.82 29.03
N VAL A 148 6.12 15.69 28.53
CA VAL A 148 6.86 14.42 28.44
C VAL A 148 8.20 14.56 27.68
N GLY A 149 8.27 15.46 26.69
CA GLY A 149 9.46 15.70 25.87
C GLY A 149 9.70 14.58 24.86
N ASP A 150 10.96 14.18 24.67
CA ASP A 150 11.32 13.03 23.83
C ASP A 150 11.10 11.73 24.61
N VAL A 151 9.92 11.15 24.47
CA VAL A 151 9.50 9.96 25.22
C VAL A 151 10.22 8.70 24.75
N ASP A 152 10.67 8.64 23.49
CA ASP A 152 11.36 7.47 22.94
C ASP A 152 12.71 7.23 23.65
N GLN A 153 13.36 8.29 24.13
CA GLN A 153 14.61 8.21 24.90
C GLN A 153 14.40 8.01 26.41
N LYS A 154 13.23 8.41 26.93
CA LYS A 154 12.96 8.44 28.37
C LYS A 154 12.11 7.26 28.86
N SER A 155 11.41 6.60 27.96
CA SER A 155 10.50 5.50 28.29
C SER A 155 11.24 4.19 28.44
N GLU A 156 10.75 3.38 29.37
CA GLU A 156 11.10 1.98 29.44
C GLU A 156 10.41 1.25 28.30
N ASN A 157 11.08 0.25 27.73
CA ASN A 157 10.53 -0.54 26.63
C ASN A 157 10.50 -2.03 26.94
N LEU A 158 9.49 -2.71 26.41
CA LEU A 158 9.32 -4.15 26.46
C LEU A 158 8.97 -4.64 25.06
N PHE A 159 9.84 -5.45 24.50
CA PHE A 159 9.59 -6.13 23.24
C PHE A 159 8.83 -7.44 23.48
N ILE A 160 7.68 -7.59 22.83
CA ILE A 160 6.85 -8.79 22.89
C ILE A 160 6.96 -9.50 21.54
N PRO A 161 7.57 -10.69 21.48
CA PRO A 161 7.64 -11.46 20.25
C PRO A 161 6.25 -11.82 19.71
N LEU A 162 6.13 -11.98 18.40
CA LEU A 162 4.87 -12.43 17.77
C LEU A 162 4.38 -13.74 18.41
N GLU A 163 3.06 -13.81 18.60
CA GLU A 163 2.36 -14.97 19.19
C GLU A 163 2.76 -15.27 20.65
N LYS A 164 3.39 -14.31 21.31
CA LYS A 164 3.59 -14.29 22.77
C LYS A 164 2.71 -13.22 23.41
N THR A 165 2.44 -13.41 24.68
CA THR A 165 1.76 -12.45 25.56
C THR A 165 2.74 -11.95 26.61
N PRO A 166 2.66 -10.68 27.03
CA PRO A 166 3.50 -10.16 28.08
C PRO A 166 3.08 -10.78 29.43
N ASN A 167 4.06 -11.10 30.27
CA ASN A 167 3.81 -11.54 31.64
C ASN A 167 3.71 -10.33 32.59
N TYR A 168 2.86 -10.45 33.61
CA TYR A 168 2.71 -9.49 34.70
C TYR A 168 4.05 -9.15 35.36
N ASP A 169 4.84 -10.16 35.73
CA ASP A 169 6.13 -9.94 36.40
C ASP A 169 7.14 -9.22 35.51
N GLU A 170 7.10 -9.47 34.21
CA GLU A 170 7.97 -8.83 33.22
C GLU A 170 7.62 -7.35 33.05
N ILE A 171 6.32 -7.02 33.01
CA ILE A 171 5.85 -5.63 32.98
C ILE A 171 6.32 -4.90 34.25
N ILE A 172 6.13 -5.50 35.43
CA ILE A 172 6.51 -4.88 36.70
C ILE A 172 8.02 -4.63 36.78
N SER A 173 8.82 -5.63 36.39
CA SER A 173 10.29 -5.62 36.54
C SER A 173 11.03 -4.85 35.44
N LYS A 174 10.46 -4.73 34.23
CA LYS A 174 11.11 -4.03 33.11
C LYS A 174 10.46 -2.68 32.80
N LEU A 175 9.13 -2.60 32.71
CA LEU A 175 8.45 -1.36 32.31
C LEU A 175 8.19 -0.42 33.49
N LEU A 176 7.78 -0.95 34.64
CA LEU A 176 7.25 -0.14 35.75
C LEU A 176 8.28 0.12 36.85
N ILE A 177 9.59 0.07 36.54
CA ILE A 177 10.68 0.19 37.52
C ILE A 177 10.64 1.51 38.30
N HIS A 178 10.32 2.62 37.62
CA HIS A 178 10.32 3.96 38.19
C HIS A 178 9.01 4.34 38.89
N LEU A 179 7.96 3.53 38.78
CA LEU A 179 6.66 3.82 39.37
C LEU A 179 6.60 3.39 40.83
N LYS A 180 7.05 4.22 41.78
CA LYS A 180 7.29 3.79 43.19
C LYS A 180 6.05 3.23 43.93
N CYS A 181 4.85 3.67 43.59
CA CYS A 181 3.62 3.25 44.29
C CYS A 181 3.18 1.84 43.85
N SER A 182 3.15 0.88 44.79
CA SER A 182 2.78 -0.52 44.53
C SER A 182 1.36 -0.68 43.96
N VAL A 183 0.39 0.07 44.49
CA VAL A 183 -0.99 0.06 43.99
C VAL A 183 -1.04 0.55 42.54
N LYS A 184 -0.36 1.65 42.22
CA LYS A 184 -0.28 2.14 40.83
C LYS A 184 0.40 1.14 39.91
N LYS A 185 1.49 0.49 40.35
CA LYS A 185 2.16 -0.58 39.58
C LYS A 185 1.19 -1.69 39.22
N GLN A 186 0.41 -2.17 40.19
CA GLN A 186 -0.54 -3.24 39.95
C GLN A 186 -1.61 -2.85 38.92
N LEU A 187 -2.24 -1.68 39.10
CA LEU A 187 -3.28 -1.20 38.19
C LEU A 187 -2.75 -1.03 36.76
N VAL A 188 -1.57 -0.43 36.62
CA VAL A 188 -0.95 -0.19 35.31
C VAL A 188 -0.55 -1.51 34.64
N ALA A 189 -0.01 -2.48 35.39
CA ALA A 189 0.35 -3.78 34.84
C ALA A 189 -0.87 -4.55 34.34
N GLU A 190 -1.95 -4.62 35.13
CA GLU A 190 -3.22 -5.24 34.73
C GLU A 190 -3.79 -4.57 33.47
N PHE A 191 -3.74 -3.24 33.42
CA PHE A 191 -4.20 -2.49 32.26
C PHE A 191 -3.36 -2.73 31.00
N ILE A 192 -2.02 -2.74 31.10
CA ILE A 192 -1.14 -2.97 29.94
C ILE A 192 -1.37 -4.36 29.34
N ILE A 193 -1.55 -5.41 30.15
CA ILE A 193 -1.85 -6.77 29.66
C ILE A 193 -3.13 -6.76 28.83
N LYS A 194 -4.19 -6.16 29.36
CA LYS A 194 -5.51 -6.11 28.71
C LYS A 194 -5.51 -5.21 27.48
N LEU A 195 -4.82 -4.09 27.54
CA LEU A 195 -4.63 -3.20 26.39
C LEU A 195 -3.86 -3.89 25.26
N TYR A 196 -2.83 -4.68 25.59
CA TYR A 196 -2.08 -5.45 24.60
C TYR A 196 -2.92 -6.56 23.94
N GLU A 197 -3.71 -7.28 24.73
CA GLU A 197 -4.67 -8.28 24.21
C GLU A 197 -5.63 -7.63 23.20
N LEU A 198 -6.21 -6.49 23.55
CA LEU A 198 -7.07 -5.71 22.68
C LEU A 198 -6.33 -5.21 21.43
N TYR A 199 -5.11 -4.69 21.59
CA TYR A 199 -4.26 -4.19 20.51
C TYR A 199 -4.06 -5.25 19.42
N VAL A 200 -3.72 -6.48 19.82
CA VAL A 200 -3.51 -7.60 18.90
C VAL A 200 -4.82 -8.07 18.26
N ASN A 201 -5.87 -8.27 19.07
CA ASN A 201 -7.15 -8.81 18.62
C ASN A 201 -7.89 -7.87 17.66
N LEU A 202 -7.77 -6.56 17.87
CA LEU A 202 -8.42 -5.54 17.06
C LEU A 202 -7.50 -4.96 15.97
N HIS A 203 -6.36 -5.59 15.70
CA HIS A 203 -5.46 -5.23 14.61
C HIS A 203 -4.99 -3.75 14.65
N PHE A 204 -4.67 -3.26 15.85
CA PHE A 204 -3.94 -2.00 15.98
C PHE A 204 -2.50 -2.16 15.48
N THR A 205 -1.95 -1.08 14.94
CA THR A 205 -0.55 -0.99 14.49
C THR A 205 0.24 0.09 15.22
N TYR A 206 -0.49 0.96 15.94
CA TYR A 206 0.00 1.99 16.82
C TYR A 206 -1.13 2.36 17.77
N LEU A 207 -0.84 2.48 19.06
CA LEU A 207 -1.76 2.96 20.09
C LEU A 207 -0.94 3.70 21.14
N GLU A 208 -1.23 4.98 21.36
CA GLU A 208 -0.54 5.83 22.32
C GLU A 208 -1.57 6.49 23.22
N ILE A 209 -1.42 6.35 24.54
CA ILE A 209 -2.25 6.99 25.55
C ILE A 209 -1.38 7.99 26.31
N ASN A 210 -1.68 9.27 26.17
CA ASN A 210 -0.94 10.34 26.84
C ASN A 210 -1.77 11.62 27.08
N PRO A 211 -2.24 11.89 28.31
CA PRO A 211 -1.90 11.17 29.54
C PRO A 211 -2.79 9.96 29.85
N LEU A 212 -2.20 8.96 30.50
CA LEU A 212 -2.88 7.90 31.24
C LEU A 212 -2.97 8.33 32.72
N PHE A 213 -4.14 8.72 33.21
CA PHE A 213 -4.31 9.11 34.60
C PHE A 213 -4.58 7.89 35.48
N VAL A 214 -3.77 7.70 36.52
CA VAL A 214 -3.88 6.57 37.46
C VAL A 214 -4.38 7.08 38.81
N ASN A 215 -5.68 6.93 39.06
CA ASN A 215 -6.30 7.29 40.33
C ASN A 215 -6.10 6.17 41.34
N ARG A 216 -5.16 6.38 42.26
CA ARG A 216 -4.81 5.41 43.30
C ARG A 216 -5.93 5.22 44.34
N ASP A 217 -6.71 6.28 44.60
CA ASP A 217 -7.67 6.31 45.71
C ASP A 217 -8.94 5.52 45.31
N GLU A 218 -9.39 5.69 44.06
CA GLU A 218 -10.51 4.93 43.48
C GLU A 218 -10.08 3.60 42.84
N LYS A 219 -8.77 3.33 42.78
CA LYS A 219 -8.18 2.18 42.08
C LYS A 219 -8.63 2.07 40.63
N THR A 220 -8.69 3.21 39.94
CA THR A 220 -9.18 3.34 38.57
C THR A 220 -8.15 4.01 37.66
N ILE A 221 -8.25 3.73 36.37
CA ILE A 221 -7.44 4.33 35.32
C ILE A 221 -8.35 5.09 34.35
N TYR A 222 -7.89 6.26 33.90
CA TYR A 222 -8.57 7.08 32.91
C TYR A 222 -7.66 7.31 31.70
N MET A 223 -8.19 7.05 30.52
CA MET A 223 -7.53 7.33 29.25
C MET A 223 -7.89 8.76 28.83
N LEU A 224 -7.06 9.74 29.22
CA LEU A 224 -7.38 11.15 28.97
C LEU A 224 -7.14 11.56 27.52
N ASP A 225 -6.18 10.94 26.83
CA ASP A 225 -5.97 11.10 25.38
C ASP A 225 -5.61 9.75 24.77
N ILE A 226 -5.94 9.53 23.50
CA ILE A 226 -5.47 8.40 22.71
C ILE A 226 -5.22 8.80 21.26
N ALA A 227 -4.08 8.37 20.73
CA ALA A 227 -3.77 8.42 19.31
C ALA A 227 -3.53 7.00 18.81
N ALA A 228 -4.26 6.58 17.77
CA ALA A 228 -4.20 5.21 17.30
C ALA A 228 -4.18 5.07 15.77
N LYS A 229 -3.67 3.93 15.31
CA LYS A 229 -3.74 3.48 13.92
C LYS A 229 -4.20 2.04 13.86
N LEU A 230 -5.14 1.76 12.96
CA LEU A 230 -5.62 0.42 12.66
C LEU A 230 -5.03 -0.07 11.34
N ASP A 231 -4.87 -1.39 11.24
CA ASP A 231 -4.62 -2.05 9.97
C ASP A 231 -5.92 -2.16 9.15
N SER A 232 -6.23 -1.17 8.33
CA SER A 232 -7.41 -1.14 7.46
C SER A 232 -7.61 -2.38 6.57
N ALA A 233 -6.58 -3.20 6.32
CA ALA A 233 -6.75 -4.47 5.61
C ALA A 233 -7.48 -5.53 6.46
N ALA A 234 -7.52 -5.36 7.78
CA ALA A 234 -8.24 -6.22 8.73
C ALA A 234 -9.73 -5.85 8.89
N ASP A 235 -10.26 -4.87 8.16
CA ASP A 235 -11.68 -4.47 8.24
C ASP A 235 -12.61 -5.68 8.11
N PHE A 236 -12.37 -6.56 7.14
CA PHE A 236 -13.24 -7.73 6.93
C PHE A 236 -13.27 -8.73 8.10
N ILE A 237 -12.30 -8.65 9.02
CA ILE A 237 -12.19 -9.47 10.24
C ILE A 237 -12.83 -8.72 11.40
N CYS A 238 -12.47 -7.44 11.56
CA CYS A 238 -12.77 -6.66 12.76
C CYS A 238 -14.01 -5.78 12.65
N ARG A 239 -14.70 -5.73 11.49
CA ARG A 239 -15.85 -4.82 11.23
C ARG A 239 -16.90 -4.79 12.34
N ARG A 240 -17.21 -5.95 12.92
CA ARG A 240 -18.18 -6.05 14.02
C ARG A 240 -17.73 -5.34 15.30
N GLN A 241 -16.44 -5.43 15.62
CA GLN A 241 -15.85 -4.86 16.85
C GLN A 241 -15.45 -3.40 16.66
N TRP A 242 -15.06 -3.05 15.44
CA TRP A 242 -14.70 -1.71 15.01
C TRP A 242 -15.92 -0.80 14.83
N GLY A 243 -17.04 -1.35 14.39
CA GLY A 243 -18.20 -0.57 13.97
C GLY A 243 -17.94 0.15 12.65
N GLU A 244 -18.64 1.26 12.44
CA GLU A 244 -18.43 2.13 11.27
C GLU A 244 -17.21 3.01 11.51
N ILE A 245 -16.09 2.67 10.86
CA ILE A 245 -14.85 3.44 10.92
C ILE A 245 -14.69 4.28 9.65
N GLU A 246 -14.59 5.58 9.86
CA GLU A 246 -14.05 6.53 8.90
C GLU A 246 -12.57 6.78 9.16
N PHE A 247 -11.76 6.76 8.11
CA PHE A 247 -10.34 7.07 8.22
C PHE A 247 -10.09 8.53 7.76
N PRO A 248 -9.94 9.49 8.69
CA PRO A 248 -9.84 10.90 8.35
C PRO A 248 -8.61 11.21 7.49
N THR A 249 -8.73 12.25 6.66
CA THR A 249 -7.58 12.83 5.98
C THR A 249 -6.68 13.56 6.98
N PRO A 250 -5.37 13.69 6.71
CA PRO A 250 -4.51 14.56 7.50
C PRO A 250 -5.06 15.98 7.55
N PHE A 251 -4.85 16.67 8.68
CA PHE A 251 -5.25 18.06 8.86
C PHE A 251 -4.79 18.95 7.70
N GLY A 252 -5.61 19.95 7.35
CA GLY A 252 -5.37 20.94 6.30
C GLY A 252 -5.77 20.54 4.88
N ARG A 253 -6.35 19.35 4.71
CA ARG A 253 -6.92 18.93 3.43
C ARG A 253 -8.39 18.56 3.58
N GLN A 254 -9.25 19.34 2.93
CA GLN A 254 -10.65 18.97 2.77
C GLN A 254 -10.76 17.89 1.69
N LEU A 255 -11.45 16.79 2.01
CA LEU A 255 -11.76 15.75 1.04
C LEU A 255 -12.78 16.31 0.04
N LEU A 256 -12.40 16.38 -1.23
CA LEU A 256 -13.33 16.83 -2.27
C LEU A 256 -14.35 15.73 -2.61
N PRO A 257 -15.57 16.08 -3.03
CA PRO A 257 -16.57 15.10 -3.46
C PRO A 257 -16.06 14.14 -4.53
N GLU A 258 -15.21 14.62 -5.44
CA GLU A 258 -14.57 13.82 -6.48
C GLU A 258 -13.58 12.78 -5.92
N GLU A 259 -12.88 13.11 -4.83
CA GLU A 259 -11.95 12.19 -4.19
C GLU A 259 -12.70 11.11 -3.40
N GLN A 260 -13.82 11.49 -2.78
CA GLN A 260 -14.72 10.55 -2.14
C GLN A 260 -15.33 9.59 -3.18
N TYR A 261 -15.78 10.11 -4.32
CA TYR A 261 -16.33 9.29 -5.41
C TYR A 261 -15.32 8.25 -5.91
N VAL A 262 -14.06 8.64 -6.14
CA VAL A 262 -13.00 7.69 -6.51
C VAL A 262 -12.74 6.65 -5.41
N ALA A 263 -12.76 7.06 -4.14
CA ALA A 263 -12.61 6.12 -3.02
C ALA A 263 -13.76 5.10 -2.95
N GLU A 264 -14.99 5.51 -3.29
CA GLU A 264 -16.14 4.62 -3.38
C GLU A 264 -16.00 3.63 -4.55
N LEU A 265 -15.55 4.10 -5.72
CA LEU A 265 -15.25 3.23 -6.87
C LEU A 265 -14.19 2.18 -6.52
N ASP A 266 -13.12 2.60 -5.82
CA ASP A 266 -12.06 1.71 -5.32
C ASP A 266 -12.61 0.64 -4.37
N SER A 267 -13.46 1.02 -3.42
CA SER A 267 -14.03 0.07 -2.44
C SER A 267 -14.92 -1.02 -3.06
N ARG A 268 -15.49 -0.75 -4.25
CA ARG A 268 -16.38 -1.66 -4.97
C ARG A 268 -15.66 -2.46 -6.06
N SER A 269 -14.33 -2.30 -6.17
CA SER A 269 -13.52 -2.92 -7.22
C SER A 269 -12.45 -3.85 -6.64
N GLY A 270 -12.05 -4.85 -7.43
CA GLY A 270 -10.82 -5.60 -7.21
C GLY A 270 -9.56 -4.87 -7.73
N ALA A 271 -9.76 -3.82 -8.52
CA ALA A 271 -8.71 -2.91 -8.99
C ALA A 271 -8.40 -1.84 -7.91
N SER A 272 -7.26 -1.17 -8.04
CA SER A 272 -6.90 -0.02 -7.19
C SER A 272 -7.13 1.28 -7.97
N LEU A 273 -7.88 2.20 -7.37
CA LEU A 273 -8.17 3.54 -7.89
C LEU A 273 -7.91 4.58 -6.80
N LYS A 274 -6.98 5.50 -7.02
CA LYS A 274 -6.60 6.53 -6.04
C LYS A 274 -6.58 7.90 -6.66
N LEU A 275 -7.11 8.89 -5.96
CA LEU A 275 -7.05 10.29 -6.36
C LEU A 275 -6.82 11.18 -5.13
N THR A 276 -5.89 12.12 -5.28
CA THR A 276 -5.51 13.11 -4.28
C THR A 276 -5.21 14.39 -5.04
N VAL A 277 -6.12 15.34 -4.99
CA VAL A 277 -5.95 16.70 -5.51
C VAL A 277 -5.00 17.47 -4.59
N LEU A 278 -3.92 18.00 -5.18
CA LEU A 278 -2.85 18.74 -4.52
C LEU A 278 -3.03 20.25 -4.75
N ASN A 279 -3.28 20.65 -6.00
CA ASN A 279 -3.49 22.03 -6.40
C ASN A 279 -4.57 22.10 -7.49
N ARG A 280 -5.78 22.57 -7.16
CA ARG A 280 -6.88 22.66 -8.13
C ARG A 280 -6.60 23.61 -9.31
N GLU A 281 -5.79 24.63 -9.08
CA GLU A 281 -5.40 25.61 -10.11
C GLU A 281 -4.18 25.16 -10.91
N GLY A 282 -3.50 24.09 -10.48
CA GLY A 282 -2.33 23.55 -11.16
C GLY A 282 -2.64 23.12 -12.59
N ARG A 283 -1.70 23.40 -13.50
CA ARG A 283 -1.87 23.07 -14.92
C ARG A 283 -1.53 21.63 -15.27
N ILE A 284 -0.79 20.89 -14.43
CA ILE A 284 -0.28 19.56 -14.74
C ILE A 284 -1.12 18.49 -14.04
N TRP A 285 -1.88 17.75 -14.84
CA TRP A 285 -2.74 16.66 -14.38
C TRP A 285 -2.14 15.32 -14.79
N THR A 286 -2.27 14.32 -13.92
CA THR A 286 -1.73 12.98 -14.14
C THR A 286 -2.83 11.93 -14.04
N MET A 287 -2.81 10.98 -14.97
CA MET A 287 -3.64 9.77 -14.98
C MET A 287 -2.72 8.59 -15.30
N VAL A 288 -1.96 8.17 -14.29
CA VAL A 288 -0.88 7.20 -14.43
C VAL A 288 -1.32 5.82 -13.96
N ALA A 289 -1.07 4.78 -14.74
CA ALA A 289 -1.40 3.44 -14.32
C ALA A 289 -0.25 2.71 -13.59
N GLY A 290 -0.54 2.27 -12.37
CA GLY A 290 0.37 1.59 -11.45
C GLY A 290 0.93 2.53 -10.38
N GLY A 291 0.70 2.21 -9.10
CA GLY A 291 1.17 3.01 -7.96
C GLY A 291 2.69 3.25 -7.91
N GLY A 292 3.52 2.32 -8.38
CA GLY A 292 4.97 2.58 -8.49
C GLY A 292 5.33 3.56 -9.60
N ALA A 293 4.59 3.51 -10.72
CA ALA A 293 4.81 4.44 -11.82
C ALA A 293 4.32 5.84 -11.46
N SER A 294 3.14 5.98 -10.83
CA SER A 294 2.59 7.29 -10.46
C SER A 294 3.55 8.10 -9.58
N VAL A 295 4.22 7.45 -8.62
CA VAL A 295 5.27 8.10 -7.81
C VAL A 295 6.42 8.60 -8.69
N ILE A 296 6.95 7.76 -9.58
CA ILE A 296 8.08 8.13 -10.46
C ILE A 296 7.70 9.29 -11.41
N TYR A 297 6.47 9.31 -11.95
CA TYR A 297 6.00 10.43 -12.75
C TYR A 297 5.90 11.72 -11.93
N CYS A 298 5.38 11.65 -10.69
CA CYS A 298 5.34 12.81 -9.80
C CYS A 298 6.74 13.30 -9.42
N ASP A 299 7.66 12.40 -9.08
CA ASP A 299 9.06 12.75 -8.79
C ASP A 299 9.70 13.43 -10.00
N THR A 300 9.50 12.90 -11.21
CA THR A 300 10.02 13.53 -12.44
C THR A 300 9.44 14.94 -12.66
N ILE A 301 8.15 15.15 -12.37
CA ILE A 301 7.52 16.47 -12.47
C ILE A 301 8.14 17.44 -11.46
N CYS A 302 8.38 16.98 -10.23
CA CYS A 302 9.03 17.76 -9.19
C CYS A 302 10.49 18.09 -9.51
N ASP A 303 11.25 17.12 -10.03
CA ASP A 303 12.66 17.29 -10.42
C ASP A 303 12.80 18.27 -11.59
N MET A 304 11.80 18.35 -12.45
CA MET A 304 11.72 19.37 -13.49
C MET A 304 11.31 20.76 -12.94
N GLY A 305 11.13 20.94 -11.63
CA GLY A 305 10.83 22.22 -11.01
C GLY A 305 9.36 22.66 -11.08
N GLU A 306 8.45 21.78 -11.52
CA GLU A 306 7.03 22.09 -11.73
C GLU A 306 6.15 21.58 -10.57
N ALA A 307 6.72 21.41 -9.37
CA ALA A 307 6.02 20.87 -8.21
C ALA A 307 4.79 21.71 -7.79
N SER A 308 4.86 23.04 -7.96
CA SER A 308 3.75 23.96 -7.67
C SER A 308 2.59 23.82 -8.65
N GLU A 309 2.85 23.35 -9.87
CA GLU A 309 1.88 23.20 -10.95
C GLU A 309 1.26 21.79 -11.02
N LEU A 310 1.75 20.86 -10.20
CA LEU A 310 1.21 19.50 -10.10
C LEU A 310 -0.16 19.53 -9.40
N ALA A 311 -1.21 19.22 -10.17
CA ALA A 311 -2.57 19.38 -9.72
C ALA A 311 -3.07 18.20 -8.89
N ASN A 312 -2.67 16.97 -9.23
CA ASN A 312 -3.10 15.76 -8.55
C ASN A 312 -1.99 14.70 -8.46
N TYR A 313 -2.10 13.88 -7.43
CA TYR A 313 -1.48 12.57 -7.35
C TYR A 313 -2.59 11.52 -7.44
N GLY A 314 -2.42 10.50 -8.27
CA GLY A 314 -3.38 9.43 -8.40
C GLY A 314 -2.83 8.26 -9.20
N GLU A 315 -3.50 7.13 -9.09
CA GLU A 315 -3.20 5.96 -9.90
C GLU A 315 -4.44 5.12 -10.18
N TYR A 316 -4.39 4.35 -11.26
CA TYR A 316 -5.26 3.21 -11.49
C TYR A 316 -4.43 1.95 -11.77
N SER A 317 -4.74 0.83 -11.13
CA SER A 317 -4.02 -0.44 -11.32
C SER A 317 -4.86 -1.66 -10.94
N GLY A 318 -4.32 -2.87 -11.07
CA GLY A 318 -5.09 -4.09 -10.79
C GLY A 318 -6.08 -4.48 -11.89
N ALA A 319 -5.86 -4.02 -13.13
CA ALA A 319 -6.72 -4.28 -14.29
C ALA A 319 -8.19 -3.83 -14.11
N PRO A 320 -8.43 -2.51 -13.93
CA PRO A 320 -9.79 -1.99 -13.91
C PRO A 320 -10.51 -2.24 -15.23
N THR A 321 -11.84 -2.29 -15.17
CA THR A 321 -12.69 -2.42 -16.36
C THR A 321 -12.72 -1.13 -17.17
N GLU A 322 -13.23 -1.21 -18.40
CA GLU A 322 -13.51 -0.04 -19.25
C GLU A 322 -14.35 1.01 -18.51
N VAL A 323 -15.47 0.58 -17.90
CA VAL A 323 -16.38 1.46 -17.13
C VAL A 323 -15.68 2.12 -15.94
N GLN A 324 -14.90 1.35 -15.17
CA GLN A 324 -14.15 1.90 -14.03
C GLN A 324 -13.13 2.94 -14.48
N THR A 325 -12.46 2.68 -15.61
CA THR A 325 -11.49 3.61 -16.17
C THR A 325 -12.16 4.87 -16.71
N TYR A 326 -13.34 4.73 -17.34
CA TYR A 326 -14.16 5.85 -17.77
C TYR A 326 -14.57 6.76 -16.60
N GLU A 327 -15.13 6.22 -15.52
CA GLU A 327 -15.55 7.04 -14.37
C GLU A 327 -14.37 7.74 -13.68
N TYR A 328 -13.22 7.05 -13.59
CA TYR A 328 -11.99 7.64 -13.06
C TYR A 328 -11.47 8.78 -13.95
N ALA A 329 -11.40 8.55 -15.26
CA ALA A 329 -10.97 9.57 -16.23
C ALA A 329 -11.91 10.76 -16.22
N LYS A 330 -13.23 10.52 -16.29
CA LYS A 330 -14.29 11.53 -16.20
C LYS A 330 -14.12 12.43 -14.97
N THR A 331 -13.82 11.84 -13.81
CA THR A 331 -13.60 12.59 -12.58
C THR A 331 -12.40 13.54 -12.67
N ILE A 332 -11.28 13.08 -13.26
CA ILE A 332 -10.10 13.92 -13.49
C ILE A 332 -10.42 15.04 -14.49
N LEU A 333 -11.09 14.72 -15.59
CA LEU A 333 -11.46 15.71 -16.61
C LEU A 333 -12.38 16.78 -16.03
N LYS A 334 -13.38 16.38 -15.23
CA LYS A 334 -14.25 17.29 -14.48
C LYS A 334 -13.45 18.24 -13.60
N LEU A 335 -12.50 17.73 -12.82
CA LEU A 335 -11.70 18.55 -11.92
C LEU A 335 -10.82 19.54 -12.70
N MET A 336 -10.14 19.07 -13.75
CA MET A 336 -9.22 19.92 -14.52
C MET A 336 -9.94 20.99 -15.35
N THR A 337 -11.22 20.81 -15.67
CA THR A 337 -12.05 21.83 -16.37
C THR A 337 -12.96 22.61 -15.43
N SER A 338 -12.89 22.38 -14.11
CA SER A 338 -13.72 23.09 -13.11
C SER A 338 -13.16 24.45 -12.69
N THR A 339 -11.86 24.68 -12.90
CA THR A 339 -11.16 25.92 -12.51
C THR A 339 -11.02 26.88 -13.68
N LYS A 340 -10.51 28.10 -13.43
CA LYS A 340 -10.33 29.09 -14.48
C LYS A 340 -9.38 28.56 -15.57
N VAL A 341 -9.57 29.05 -16.80
CA VAL A 341 -8.67 28.72 -17.90
C VAL A 341 -7.27 29.21 -17.54
N HIS A 342 -6.32 28.27 -17.52
CA HIS A 342 -4.94 28.56 -17.21
C HIS A 342 -4.28 29.26 -18.41
N LYS A 343 -3.51 30.33 -18.18
CA LYS A 343 -2.93 31.17 -19.25
C LYS A 343 -2.09 30.36 -20.24
N SER A 344 -1.34 29.39 -19.74
CA SER A 344 -0.43 28.52 -20.51
C SER A 344 -1.08 27.21 -20.97
N GLY A 345 -2.42 27.12 -20.95
CA GLY A 345 -3.14 25.86 -21.09
C GLY A 345 -2.83 24.85 -19.97
N LYS A 346 -3.43 23.67 -20.07
CA LYS A 346 -3.24 22.56 -19.12
C LYS A 346 -2.65 21.33 -19.82
N LEU A 347 -1.97 20.49 -19.07
CA LEU A 347 -1.34 19.27 -19.53
C LEU A 347 -2.00 18.07 -18.85
N LEU A 348 -2.33 17.04 -19.62
CA LEU A 348 -2.77 15.74 -19.10
C LEU A 348 -1.77 14.66 -19.46
N ILE A 349 -1.11 14.09 -18.46
CA ILE A 349 -0.11 13.03 -18.61
C ILE A 349 -0.78 11.68 -18.34
N ILE A 350 -1.03 10.92 -19.40
CA ILE A 350 -1.60 9.57 -19.35
C ILE A 350 -0.45 8.56 -19.48
N GLY A 351 0.12 8.20 -18.33
CA GLY A 351 1.40 7.49 -18.28
C GLY A 351 1.33 6.08 -17.69
N GLY A 352 2.50 5.45 -17.68
CA GLY A 352 2.83 4.38 -16.75
C GLY A 352 3.75 3.32 -17.33
N SER A 353 4.06 2.33 -16.49
CA SER A 353 4.96 1.22 -16.84
C SER A 353 4.34 0.27 -17.87
N ILE A 354 5.13 -0.62 -18.46
CA ILE A 354 4.61 -1.76 -19.20
C ILE A 354 3.80 -2.65 -18.24
N ALA A 355 2.50 -2.82 -18.52
CA ALA A 355 1.61 -3.60 -17.69
C ALA A 355 1.87 -5.10 -17.85
N ASN A 356 1.75 -5.85 -16.75
CA ASN A 356 1.84 -7.31 -16.78
C ASN A 356 0.55 -7.95 -17.34
N PHE A 357 -0.61 -7.52 -16.85
CA PHE A 357 -1.90 -8.19 -17.10
C PHE A 357 -3.07 -7.24 -17.40
N THR A 358 -2.92 -5.93 -17.17
CA THR A 358 -3.96 -4.96 -17.52
C THR A 358 -4.12 -4.86 -19.04
N ASN A 359 -5.34 -5.06 -19.54
CA ASN A 359 -5.66 -4.86 -20.94
C ASN A 359 -5.66 -3.36 -21.26
N VAL A 360 -4.64 -2.90 -21.99
CA VAL A 360 -4.47 -1.48 -22.29
C VAL A 360 -5.58 -0.98 -23.21
N ALA A 361 -6.05 -1.80 -24.16
CA ALA A 361 -7.12 -1.42 -25.07
C ALA A 361 -8.42 -1.09 -24.32
N ASP A 362 -8.85 -1.94 -23.39
CA ASP A 362 -10.09 -1.73 -22.61
C ASP A 362 -9.99 -0.47 -21.73
N THR A 363 -8.85 -0.27 -21.07
CA THR A 363 -8.64 0.95 -20.26
C THR A 363 -8.66 2.21 -21.13
N PHE A 364 -8.08 2.15 -22.32
CA PHE A 364 -8.02 3.31 -23.21
C PHE A 364 -9.36 3.63 -23.85
N LYS A 365 -10.21 2.63 -24.15
CA LYS A 365 -11.60 2.86 -24.55
C LYS A 365 -12.36 3.68 -23.51
N GLY A 366 -12.23 3.32 -22.23
CA GLY A 366 -12.85 4.07 -21.13
C GLY A 366 -12.36 5.52 -21.06
N ILE A 367 -11.05 5.73 -21.25
CA ILE A 367 -10.46 7.09 -21.30
C ILE A 367 -11.02 7.88 -22.49
N ILE A 368 -11.08 7.27 -23.68
CA ILE A 368 -11.57 7.93 -24.91
C ILE A 368 -13.02 8.37 -24.74
N LEU A 369 -13.88 7.52 -24.18
CA LEU A 369 -15.28 7.88 -23.88
C LEU A 369 -15.38 9.12 -22.97
N ALA A 370 -14.51 9.24 -21.98
CA ALA A 370 -14.48 10.42 -21.12
C ALA A 370 -13.98 11.67 -21.86
N LEU A 371 -13.01 11.53 -22.77
CA LEU A 371 -12.52 12.63 -23.61
C LEU A 371 -13.58 13.11 -24.60
N GLU A 372 -14.37 12.20 -25.16
CA GLU A 372 -15.53 12.53 -26.01
C GLU A 372 -16.55 13.39 -25.27
N GLU A 373 -16.91 12.99 -24.04
CA GLU A 373 -17.86 13.74 -23.21
C GLU A 373 -17.35 15.15 -22.83
N TYR A 374 -16.06 15.28 -22.54
CA TYR A 374 -15.46 16.55 -22.10
C TYR A 374 -14.83 17.37 -23.24
N ARG A 375 -15.01 16.97 -24.51
CA ARG A 375 -14.33 17.55 -25.67
C ARG A 375 -14.32 19.08 -25.68
N LEU A 376 -15.50 19.70 -25.57
CA LEU A 376 -15.65 21.15 -25.66
C LEU A 376 -14.89 21.88 -24.55
N GLU A 377 -14.97 21.36 -23.32
CA GLU A 377 -14.27 21.93 -22.17
C GLU A 377 -12.75 21.74 -22.28
N LEU A 378 -12.27 20.63 -22.84
CA LEU A 378 -10.84 20.40 -23.07
C LEU A 378 -10.25 21.37 -24.11
N ILE A 379 -10.99 21.65 -25.19
CA ILE A 379 -10.62 22.66 -26.19
C ILE A 379 -10.59 24.05 -25.54
N ARG A 380 -11.64 24.40 -24.79
CA ARG A 380 -11.73 25.69 -24.07
C ARG A 380 -10.55 25.91 -23.11
N HIS A 381 -10.15 24.86 -22.40
CA HIS A 381 -9.03 24.91 -21.45
C HIS A 381 -7.65 24.73 -22.10
N LYS A 382 -7.58 24.60 -23.44
CA LYS A 382 -6.35 24.38 -24.21
C LYS A 382 -5.54 23.21 -23.65
N VAL A 383 -6.22 22.08 -23.40
CA VAL A 383 -5.59 20.89 -22.84
C VAL A 383 -4.75 20.18 -23.90
N SER A 384 -3.51 19.85 -23.56
CA SER A 384 -2.65 18.97 -24.37
C SER A 384 -2.39 17.67 -23.63
N ILE A 385 -2.54 16.54 -24.32
CA ILE A 385 -2.49 15.20 -23.74
C ILE A 385 -1.23 14.47 -24.21
N TYR A 386 -0.50 13.88 -23.26
CA TYR A 386 0.72 13.13 -23.52
C TYR A 386 0.55 11.71 -22.99
N VAL A 387 0.72 10.73 -23.86
CA VAL A 387 0.39 9.32 -23.61
C VAL A 387 1.62 8.46 -23.73
N ARG A 388 1.95 7.67 -22.71
CA ARG A 388 2.97 6.61 -22.80
C ARG A 388 2.47 5.37 -22.11
N ARG A 389 2.31 4.28 -22.87
CA ARG A 389 1.83 3.01 -22.31
C ARG A 389 2.36 1.77 -23.04
N GLY A 390 2.46 0.68 -22.29
CA GLY A 390 2.73 -0.67 -22.81
C GLY A 390 2.00 -1.73 -21.98
N GLY A 391 1.92 -2.95 -22.50
CA GLY A 391 1.24 -4.08 -21.86
C GLY A 391 0.33 -4.84 -22.84
N PRO A 392 -0.51 -5.77 -22.37
CA PRO A 392 -1.46 -6.48 -23.23
C PRO A 392 -2.31 -5.55 -24.09
N ASN A 393 -2.37 -5.82 -25.40
CA ASN A 393 -3.12 -5.06 -26.42
C ASN A 393 -2.80 -3.55 -26.50
N PHE A 394 -1.61 -3.13 -26.09
CA PHE A 394 -1.27 -1.71 -26.08
C PHE A 394 -1.25 -1.08 -27.48
N GLN A 395 -0.85 -1.80 -28.53
CA GLN A 395 -0.81 -1.25 -29.88
C GLN A 395 -2.19 -0.76 -30.33
N GLU A 396 -3.23 -1.55 -30.04
CA GLU A 396 -4.61 -1.17 -30.34
C GLU A 396 -5.07 0.01 -29.49
N GLY A 397 -4.79 0.00 -28.18
CA GLY A 397 -5.09 1.13 -27.31
C GLY A 397 -4.44 2.44 -27.79
N LEU A 398 -3.14 2.40 -28.12
CA LEU A 398 -2.40 3.57 -28.63
C LEU A 398 -2.95 4.04 -29.99
N ARG A 399 -3.33 3.12 -30.87
CA ARG A 399 -3.94 3.44 -32.16
C ARG A 399 -5.27 4.19 -31.97
N LEU A 400 -6.16 3.65 -31.14
CA LEU A 400 -7.44 4.27 -30.80
C LEU A 400 -7.26 5.66 -30.18
N MET A 401 -6.30 5.82 -29.27
CA MET A 401 -6.04 7.12 -28.64
C MET A 401 -5.51 8.17 -29.62
N LYS A 402 -4.67 7.76 -30.57
CA LYS A 402 -4.16 8.63 -31.63
C LYS A 402 -5.28 9.06 -32.60
N GLU A 403 -6.18 8.15 -32.92
CA GLU A 403 -7.36 8.42 -33.74
C GLU A 403 -8.32 9.37 -33.04
N ALA A 404 -8.63 9.11 -31.76
CA ALA A 404 -9.46 9.97 -30.92
C ALA A 404 -8.92 11.41 -30.85
N GLY A 405 -7.61 11.60 -30.69
CA GLY A 405 -7.02 12.95 -30.70
C GLY A 405 -7.31 13.74 -31.99
N LYS A 406 -7.27 13.08 -33.15
CA LYS A 406 -7.62 13.69 -34.44
C LYS A 406 -9.10 14.01 -34.53
N THR A 407 -9.96 13.05 -34.23
CA THR A 407 -11.43 13.19 -34.30
C THR A 407 -11.94 14.26 -33.34
N LEU A 408 -11.36 14.33 -32.14
CA LEU A 408 -11.76 15.29 -31.11
C LEU A 408 -11.12 16.67 -31.30
N GLU A 409 -10.15 16.82 -32.21
CA GLU A 409 -9.37 18.05 -32.40
C GLU A 409 -8.64 18.50 -31.12
N ILE A 410 -8.18 17.53 -30.33
CA ILE A 410 -7.41 17.77 -29.10
C ILE A 410 -5.95 17.36 -29.39
N PRO A 411 -4.94 18.16 -28.98
CA PRO A 411 -3.54 17.77 -29.12
C PRO A 411 -3.25 16.52 -28.27
N VAL A 412 -3.09 15.36 -28.93
CA VAL A 412 -2.75 14.09 -28.28
C VAL A 412 -1.46 13.54 -28.87
N HIS A 413 -0.44 13.43 -28.03
CA HIS A 413 0.89 12.89 -28.38
C HIS A 413 1.04 11.49 -27.80
N VAL A 414 1.15 10.48 -28.68
CA VAL A 414 1.09 9.07 -28.29
C VAL A 414 2.43 8.36 -28.48
N TYR A 415 2.90 7.69 -27.43
CA TYR A 415 4.19 7.00 -27.36
C TYR A 415 4.04 5.58 -26.82
N GLY A 416 4.84 4.66 -27.35
CA GLY A 416 4.84 3.25 -26.98
C GLY A 416 5.98 2.85 -26.05
N THR A 417 6.34 1.58 -26.12
CA THR A 417 7.44 1.00 -25.34
C THR A 417 8.82 1.39 -25.86
N ASP A 418 8.91 1.88 -27.10
CA ASP A 418 10.08 2.53 -27.71
C ASP A 418 10.55 3.74 -26.90
N THR A 419 9.62 4.50 -26.33
CA THR A 419 9.90 5.70 -25.54
C THR A 419 10.11 5.38 -24.04
N HIS A 420 11.13 6.01 -23.43
CA HIS A 420 11.39 5.91 -22.00
C HIS A 420 10.18 6.38 -21.18
N MET A 421 9.88 5.69 -20.07
CA MET A 421 8.63 5.85 -19.32
C MET A 421 8.32 7.32 -19.01
N THR A 422 9.27 8.04 -18.45
CA THR A 422 9.07 9.43 -17.98
C THR A 422 9.44 10.49 -19.03
N ALA A 423 9.90 10.10 -20.22
CA ALA A 423 10.32 11.07 -21.24
C ALA A 423 9.18 12.00 -21.66
N ILE A 424 7.94 11.52 -21.64
CA ILE A 424 6.76 12.32 -21.96
C ILE A 424 6.52 13.48 -20.99
N VAL A 425 7.08 13.42 -19.77
CA VAL A 425 7.01 14.54 -18.81
C VAL A 425 7.84 15.72 -19.34
N GLY A 426 9.08 15.45 -19.75
CA GLY A 426 9.97 16.47 -20.32
C GLY A 426 9.45 17.02 -21.65
N MET A 427 8.83 16.16 -22.48
CA MET A 427 8.17 16.58 -23.71
C MET A 427 6.96 17.49 -23.42
N ALA A 428 6.11 17.12 -22.46
CA ALA A 428 4.93 17.90 -22.09
C ALA A 428 5.29 19.30 -21.56
N MET A 429 6.44 19.41 -20.89
CA MET A 429 6.97 20.68 -20.38
C MET A 429 7.77 21.48 -21.40
N GLY A 430 7.97 20.97 -22.62
CA GLY A 430 8.79 21.62 -23.65
C GLY A 430 10.29 21.62 -23.35
N LYS A 431 10.75 20.78 -22.41
CA LYS A 431 12.16 20.66 -21.99
C LYS A 431 12.94 19.61 -22.79
N VAL A 432 12.23 18.71 -23.48
CA VAL A 432 12.80 17.68 -24.35
C VAL A 432 12.12 17.77 -25.72
N PHE A 433 12.91 17.97 -26.78
CA PHE A 433 12.40 18.09 -28.14
C PHE A 433 11.91 16.75 -28.70
N HIS A 434 10.88 16.79 -29.54
CA HIS A 434 10.38 15.65 -30.29
C HIS A 434 11.48 15.04 -31.17
N CYS A 435 11.93 13.83 -30.87
CA CYS A 435 12.64 13.03 -31.85
C CYS A 435 11.60 12.39 -32.79
N SER A 436 11.16 13.13 -33.81
CA SER A 436 10.32 12.58 -34.88
C SER A 436 11.18 11.71 -35.79
N LYS A 437 11.47 10.48 -35.37
CA LYS A 437 11.73 9.41 -36.33
C LYS A 437 10.43 8.66 -36.48
N ASN A 438 9.69 8.94 -37.57
CA ASN A 438 8.55 8.11 -37.97
C ASN A 438 9.01 6.64 -38.00
N PRO A 439 8.48 5.74 -37.15
CA PRO A 439 8.66 4.33 -37.39
C PRO A 439 7.82 4.01 -38.62
N GLN A 440 8.48 3.71 -39.74
CA GLN A 440 7.85 2.96 -40.83
C GLN A 440 7.15 1.74 -40.21
N PRO A 441 5.90 1.43 -40.59
CA PRO A 441 5.27 0.21 -40.12
C PRO A 441 6.12 -0.96 -40.60
N VAL A 442 6.82 -1.63 -39.68
CA VAL A 442 7.45 -2.91 -39.97
C VAL A 442 6.29 -3.89 -40.18
N ALA A 443 5.87 -4.02 -41.43
CA ALA A 443 4.88 -4.99 -41.84
C ALA A 443 5.42 -6.37 -41.46
N THR A 444 4.70 -7.04 -40.56
CA THR A 444 4.93 -8.38 -40.02
C THR A 444 4.85 -9.50 -41.08
N ALA A 445 4.89 -9.16 -42.37
CA ALA A 445 4.75 -10.09 -43.50
C ALA A 445 6.09 -10.63 -44.03
N SER A 446 7.23 -10.00 -43.73
CA SER A 446 8.55 -10.47 -44.22
C SER A 446 9.19 -11.57 -43.35
N PHE A 447 8.62 -11.89 -42.19
CA PHE A 447 9.11 -12.99 -41.33
C PHE A 447 8.55 -14.36 -41.73
N LEU A 448 7.50 -14.41 -42.56
CA LEU A 448 6.81 -15.65 -42.94
C LEU A 448 7.29 -16.25 -44.28
N LEU A 449 8.26 -15.66 -44.98
CA LEU A 449 8.54 -16.02 -46.39
C LEU A 449 10.00 -16.30 -46.77
N ASN A 450 10.93 -16.54 -45.84
CA ASN A 450 12.28 -17.01 -46.21
C ASN A 450 12.63 -18.34 -45.54
N THR A 451 12.05 -19.41 -46.07
CA THR A 451 12.60 -20.77 -46.00
C THR A 451 12.94 -21.23 -47.42
N SER A 452 14.20 -21.04 -47.85
CA SER A 452 15.00 -21.98 -48.66
C SER A 452 16.28 -21.32 -49.22
N GLN A 453 17.36 -22.12 -49.27
CA GLN A 453 18.67 -21.92 -49.94
C GLN A 453 19.90 -21.54 -49.07
N SER A 454 20.42 -22.58 -48.40
CA SER A 454 21.77 -23.17 -48.48
C SER A 454 23.06 -22.34 -48.73
N THR A 455 24.02 -22.55 -47.81
CA THR A 455 25.48 -22.83 -47.96
C THR A 455 26.43 -21.83 -48.65
N ALA A 456 27.43 -21.30 -47.92
CA ALA A 456 28.87 -21.70 -47.99
C ALA A 456 29.86 -20.73 -47.27
N SER A 457 30.74 -21.33 -46.44
CA SER A 457 32.18 -21.08 -46.15
C SER A 457 32.80 -19.72 -45.71
N LEU A 458 33.51 -19.79 -44.55
CA LEU A 458 34.87 -19.30 -44.16
C LEU A 458 35.21 -17.79 -44.34
N SER A 459 35.76 -17.06 -43.36
CA SER A 459 37.12 -17.23 -42.79
C SER A 459 37.33 -16.57 -41.41
N MET A 460 38.37 -17.04 -40.71
CA MET A 460 38.95 -16.54 -39.47
C MET A 460 39.56 -15.14 -39.62
N ASP A 461 39.55 -14.36 -38.53
CA ASP A 461 40.78 -13.72 -38.03
C ASP A 461 40.65 -13.35 -36.55
N SER A 462 41.76 -13.50 -35.86
CA SER A 462 41.96 -13.48 -34.42
C SER A 462 42.89 -12.33 -34.05
N GLU A 463 42.53 -11.51 -33.05
CA GLU A 463 43.53 -10.73 -32.31
C GLU A 463 43.23 -10.73 -30.81
N GLN A 464 44.25 -11.18 -30.06
CA GLN A 464 44.36 -11.19 -28.61
C GLN A 464 44.85 -9.82 -28.12
N ALA A 465 44.38 -9.37 -26.94
CA ALA A 465 45.13 -8.42 -26.11
C ALA A 465 44.88 -8.65 -24.62
N SER A 466 45.91 -9.26 -24.01
CA SER A 466 46.40 -9.27 -22.62
C SER A 466 45.63 -8.64 -21.45
N SER A 467 45.53 -9.48 -20.42
CA SER A 467 45.27 -9.23 -18.99
C SER A 467 46.33 -8.38 -18.26
N GLY A 468 45.88 -7.63 -17.24
CA GLY A 468 46.71 -7.12 -16.13
C GLY A 468 46.00 -7.33 -14.79
N PRO A 469 46.72 -7.56 -13.66
CA PRO A 469 46.15 -8.07 -12.42
C PRO A 469 45.68 -6.93 -11.50
N VAL A 470 44.55 -7.11 -10.81
CA VAL A 470 44.17 -6.25 -9.68
C VAL A 470 43.94 -7.14 -8.46
N GLU A 471 44.68 -6.84 -7.41
CA GLU A 471 44.86 -7.58 -6.17
C GLU A 471 43.54 -7.84 -5.41
N GLN A 472 43.39 -9.09 -4.95
CA GLN A 472 42.32 -9.52 -4.04
C GLN A 472 42.68 -9.13 -2.60
N LEU A 473 41.90 -8.22 -2.01
CA LEU A 473 41.86 -8.02 -0.56
C LEU A 473 40.97 -9.10 0.07
N GLN A 474 41.59 -10.01 0.80
CA GLN A 474 40.93 -11.04 1.61
C GLN A 474 40.30 -10.41 2.86
N PHE A 475 38.99 -10.62 3.07
CA PHE A 475 38.34 -10.48 4.37
C PHE A 475 37.76 -11.84 4.80
N GLY A 476 37.97 -12.16 6.08
CA GLY A 476 37.89 -13.49 6.68
C GLY A 476 36.56 -14.22 6.54
N SER A 477 36.67 -15.55 6.44
CA SER A 477 35.56 -16.50 6.36
C SER A 477 35.00 -16.81 7.75
N ASP A 478 33.86 -16.21 8.10
CA ASP A 478 32.97 -16.80 9.10
C ASP A 478 32.03 -17.79 8.41
N LYS A 479 32.16 -19.06 8.80
CA LYS A 479 31.36 -20.18 8.30
C LYS A 479 29.94 -20.12 8.87
N SER A 480 29.03 -19.43 8.19
CA SER A 480 27.59 -19.76 8.23
C SER A 480 27.24 -20.61 7.01
N SER A 481 26.60 -21.75 7.26
CA SER A 481 26.23 -22.74 6.24
C SER A 481 25.02 -22.31 5.42
N GLU A 482 25.11 -21.21 4.66
CA GLU A 482 24.07 -20.79 3.71
C GLU A 482 24.44 -21.24 2.29
N ALA A 483 24.13 -22.49 1.98
CA ALA A 483 24.12 -22.96 0.60
C ALA A 483 23.10 -22.12 -0.20
N ASN A 484 23.57 -21.36 -1.19
CA ASN A 484 22.79 -20.74 -2.27
C ASN A 484 21.74 -21.73 -2.81
N ARG A 485 20.49 -21.68 -2.32
CA ARG A 485 19.38 -22.47 -2.86
C ARG A 485 18.82 -21.74 -4.07
N GLU A 486 19.14 -22.23 -5.27
CA GLU A 486 18.45 -21.84 -6.50
C GLU A 486 16.93 -22.02 -6.30
N LEU A 487 16.18 -20.92 -6.42
CA LEU A 487 14.72 -20.91 -6.24
C LEU A 487 14.02 -21.55 -7.43
N PHE A 488 14.40 -21.14 -8.63
CA PHE A 488 13.78 -21.55 -9.89
C PHE A 488 14.82 -22.09 -10.87
N SER A 489 14.47 -23.16 -11.58
CA SER A 489 15.25 -23.73 -12.68
C SER A 489 14.32 -24.19 -13.81
N SER A 490 14.90 -24.66 -14.92
CA SER A 490 14.16 -25.30 -16.02
C SER A 490 13.43 -26.58 -15.60
N LYS A 491 13.75 -27.14 -14.43
CA LYS A 491 13.09 -28.31 -13.84
C LYS A 491 12.05 -27.95 -12.78
N THR A 492 11.85 -26.67 -12.45
CA THR A 492 10.89 -26.28 -11.42
C THR A 492 9.47 -26.64 -11.82
N ARG A 493 8.74 -27.22 -10.87
CA ARG A 493 7.35 -27.66 -11.00
C ARG A 493 6.51 -26.96 -9.93
N ALA A 494 5.37 -26.43 -10.34
CA ALA A 494 4.53 -25.57 -9.53
C ALA A 494 3.08 -26.07 -9.46
N ILE A 495 2.48 -25.90 -8.29
CA ILE A 495 1.03 -26.00 -8.09
C ILE A 495 0.47 -24.58 -8.02
N VAL A 496 -0.67 -24.35 -8.68
CA VAL A 496 -1.37 -23.06 -8.63
C VAL A 496 -2.59 -23.19 -7.73
N TRP A 497 -2.65 -22.39 -6.67
CA TRP A 497 -3.84 -22.27 -5.84
C TRP A 497 -4.78 -21.23 -6.45
N GLY A 498 -5.99 -21.62 -6.79
CA GLY A 498 -7.01 -20.76 -7.42
C GLY A 498 -7.27 -21.08 -8.89
N MET A 499 -8.48 -20.78 -9.35
CA MET A 499 -8.92 -21.04 -10.73
C MET A 499 -8.42 -19.95 -11.70
N GLN A 500 -7.13 -19.97 -12.04
CA GLN A 500 -6.47 -18.92 -12.83
C GLN A 500 -6.02 -19.40 -14.21
N VAL A 501 -6.99 -19.77 -15.06
CA VAL A 501 -6.74 -20.36 -16.40
C VAL A 501 -5.84 -19.46 -17.25
N LYS A 502 -6.09 -18.15 -17.32
CA LYS A 502 -5.28 -17.22 -18.14
C LYS A 502 -3.82 -17.14 -17.67
N ALA A 503 -3.59 -17.11 -16.37
CA ALA A 503 -2.25 -17.04 -15.80
C ALA A 503 -1.49 -18.35 -16.04
N VAL A 504 -2.13 -19.50 -15.81
CA VAL A 504 -1.54 -20.81 -16.09
C VAL A 504 -1.22 -20.94 -17.57
N GLN A 505 -2.14 -20.59 -18.48
CA GLN A 505 -1.86 -20.63 -19.92
C GLN A 505 -0.66 -19.75 -20.29
N SER A 506 -0.57 -18.54 -19.75
CA SER A 506 0.57 -17.64 -20.01
C SER A 506 1.91 -18.22 -19.51
N MET A 507 1.90 -18.94 -18.38
CA MET A 507 3.08 -19.65 -17.88
C MET A 507 3.49 -20.78 -18.83
N LEU A 508 2.53 -21.55 -19.35
CA LEU A 508 2.79 -22.63 -20.31
C LEU A 508 3.29 -22.10 -21.66
N ASP A 509 2.74 -20.97 -22.11
CA ASP A 509 3.22 -20.28 -23.32
C ASP A 509 4.68 -19.83 -23.13
N PHE A 510 4.99 -19.26 -21.96
CA PHE A 510 6.36 -18.91 -21.58
C PHE A 510 7.28 -20.15 -21.55
N ASP A 511 6.82 -21.25 -20.94
CA ASP A 511 7.59 -22.49 -20.89
C ASP A 511 7.91 -23.02 -22.29
N TYR A 512 6.94 -22.99 -23.19
CA TYR A 512 7.08 -23.45 -24.57
C TYR A 512 8.09 -22.60 -25.35
N VAL A 513 7.99 -21.26 -25.28
CA VAL A 513 8.95 -20.37 -25.97
C VAL A 513 10.35 -20.43 -25.36
N CYS A 514 10.47 -20.76 -24.08
CA CYS A 514 11.73 -21.07 -23.41
C CYS A 514 12.26 -22.48 -23.71
N GLN A 515 11.60 -23.24 -24.59
CA GLN A 515 11.98 -24.59 -24.99
C GLN A 515 12.08 -25.57 -23.81
N ARG A 516 11.27 -25.37 -22.77
CA ARG A 516 11.15 -26.34 -21.68
C ARG A 516 10.54 -27.61 -22.24
N GLN A 517 11.07 -28.75 -21.79
CA GLN A 517 10.58 -30.07 -22.23
C GLN A 517 9.24 -30.43 -21.59
N VAL A 518 8.96 -29.86 -20.42
CA VAL A 518 7.74 -30.11 -19.65
C VAL A 518 7.16 -28.81 -19.09
N PRO A 519 5.82 -28.73 -18.94
CA PRO A 519 5.14 -27.63 -18.26
C PRO A 519 5.75 -27.27 -16.90
N SER A 520 5.78 -26.00 -16.54
CA SER A 520 6.09 -25.57 -15.16
C SER A 520 4.93 -25.85 -14.22
N VAL A 521 3.68 -25.75 -14.69
CA VAL A 521 2.48 -26.02 -13.88
C VAL A 521 2.07 -27.48 -14.01
N VAL A 522 1.94 -28.18 -12.88
CA VAL A 522 1.63 -29.62 -12.84
C VAL A 522 0.23 -29.93 -12.37
N ALA A 523 -0.31 -29.04 -11.53
CA ALA A 523 -1.65 -29.16 -10.99
C ALA A 523 -2.16 -27.78 -10.56
N MET A 524 -3.48 -27.70 -10.41
CA MET A 524 -4.14 -26.61 -9.73
C MET A 524 -4.86 -27.16 -8.48
N THR A 525 -5.02 -26.33 -7.46
CA THR A 525 -5.85 -26.65 -6.30
C THR A 525 -6.92 -25.56 -6.14
N TYR A 526 -8.18 -25.98 -6.00
CA TYR A 526 -9.30 -25.06 -5.81
C TYR A 526 -10.43 -25.71 -4.99
N PRO A 527 -10.62 -25.30 -3.72
CA PRO A 527 -11.50 -26.01 -2.78
C PRO A 527 -13.00 -25.90 -3.11
N MET A 528 -13.38 -24.94 -3.96
CA MET A 528 -14.78 -24.68 -4.31
C MET A 528 -15.32 -25.62 -5.40
N THR A 529 -14.47 -26.43 -6.03
CA THR A 529 -14.86 -27.36 -7.08
C THR A 529 -14.38 -28.77 -6.76
N GLY A 530 -15.10 -29.79 -7.23
CA GLY A 530 -14.63 -31.17 -7.19
C GLY A 530 -13.41 -31.39 -8.09
N ASP A 531 -12.77 -32.55 -7.93
CA ASP A 531 -11.62 -32.92 -8.76
C ASP A 531 -12.03 -33.03 -10.24
N HIS A 532 -11.27 -32.38 -11.11
CA HIS A 532 -11.50 -32.41 -12.56
C HIS A 532 -10.21 -32.15 -13.32
N LYS A 533 -10.27 -32.06 -14.64
CA LYS A 533 -9.15 -31.70 -15.49
C LYS A 533 -9.47 -30.42 -16.24
N GLN A 534 -8.52 -29.49 -16.27
CA GLN A 534 -8.61 -28.24 -17.01
C GLN A 534 -7.78 -28.35 -18.29
N LYS A 535 -8.37 -27.94 -19.42
CA LYS A 535 -7.71 -27.91 -20.72
C LYS A 535 -6.79 -26.69 -20.84
N PHE A 536 -5.61 -26.91 -21.40
CA PHE A 536 -4.59 -25.92 -21.72
C PHE A 536 -3.88 -26.28 -23.02
N TYR A 537 -3.10 -25.34 -23.56
CA TYR A 537 -2.20 -25.58 -24.67
C TYR A 537 -0.74 -25.55 -24.21
N PHE A 538 0.07 -26.46 -24.74
CA PHE A 538 1.53 -26.41 -24.66
C PHE A 538 2.08 -26.37 -26.09
N GLY A 539 2.40 -25.17 -26.57
CA GLY A 539 2.54 -24.91 -28.00
C GLY A 539 1.20 -25.12 -28.71
N HIS A 540 1.16 -26.03 -29.68
CA HIS A 540 -0.06 -26.37 -30.42
C HIS A 540 -0.79 -27.59 -29.85
N LYS A 541 -0.22 -28.27 -28.86
CA LYS A 541 -0.78 -29.51 -28.30
C LYS A 541 -1.73 -29.19 -27.14
N GLU A 542 -2.95 -29.68 -27.22
CA GLU A 542 -3.88 -29.66 -26.09
C GLU A 542 -3.38 -30.62 -24.99
N ILE A 543 -3.29 -30.12 -23.77
CA ILE A 543 -2.92 -30.88 -22.57
C ILE A 543 -3.98 -30.69 -21.48
N LEU A 544 -4.06 -31.66 -20.57
CA LEU A 544 -4.96 -31.64 -19.43
C LEU A 544 -4.15 -31.52 -18.14
N ILE A 545 -4.39 -30.45 -17.38
CA ILE A 545 -3.80 -30.26 -16.05
C ILE A 545 -4.87 -30.63 -15.01
N PRO A 546 -4.57 -31.52 -14.04
CA PRO A 546 -5.51 -31.88 -13.00
C PRO A 546 -5.76 -30.71 -12.04
N VAL A 547 -7.02 -30.56 -11.66
CA VAL A 547 -7.47 -29.63 -10.61
C VAL A 547 -7.98 -30.47 -9.45
N TYR A 548 -7.41 -30.25 -8.27
CA TYR A 548 -7.79 -30.96 -7.05
C TYR A 548 -8.58 -30.05 -6.12
N LYS A 549 -9.56 -30.62 -5.42
CA LYS A 549 -10.27 -29.93 -4.33
C LYS A 549 -9.37 -29.70 -3.11
N SER A 550 -8.47 -30.64 -2.84
CA SER A 550 -7.58 -30.62 -1.66
C SER A 550 -6.14 -30.33 -2.08
N MET A 551 -5.50 -29.40 -1.37
CA MET A 551 -4.07 -29.10 -1.57
C MET A 551 -3.21 -30.31 -1.21
N ALA A 552 -3.51 -30.99 -0.10
CA ALA A 552 -2.81 -32.21 0.31
C ALA A 552 -2.80 -33.26 -0.80
N LYS A 553 -3.96 -33.51 -1.44
CA LYS A 553 -4.06 -34.46 -2.56
C LYS A 553 -3.26 -34.01 -3.78
N ALA A 554 -3.23 -32.71 -4.09
CA ALA A 554 -2.42 -32.18 -5.18
C ALA A 554 -0.92 -32.38 -4.91
N ILE A 555 -0.47 -32.11 -3.69
CA ILE A 555 0.93 -32.23 -3.28
C ILE A 555 1.37 -33.70 -3.25
N GLU A 556 0.54 -34.60 -2.71
CA GLU A 556 0.80 -36.04 -2.69
C GLU A 556 0.91 -36.64 -4.10
N LYS A 557 0.04 -36.22 -5.03
CA LYS A 557 0.06 -36.71 -6.41
C LYS A 557 1.18 -36.14 -7.26
N HIS A 558 1.80 -35.04 -6.84
CA HIS A 558 2.85 -34.33 -7.57
C HIS A 558 4.04 -34.05 -6.64
N PRO A 559 4.82 -35.09 -6.25
CA PRO A 559 5.95 -34.95 -5.32
C PRO A 559 7.12 -34.11 -5.89
N ASP A 560 7.16 -33.91 -7.20
CA ASP A 560 8.12 -33.04 -7.90
C ASP A 560 7.79 -31.54 -7.76
N ALA A 561 6.56 -31.20 -7.36
CA ALA A 561 6.15 -29.82 -7.15
C ALA A 561 6.81 -29.20 -5.92
N SER A 562 7.66 -28.19 -6.17
CA SER A 562 8.40 -27.47 -5.12
C SER A 562 8.03 -26.00 -4.98
N VAL A 563 7.11 -25.52 -5.82
CA VAL A 563 6.62 -24.14 -5.79
C VAL A 563 5.11 -24.12 -5.69
N LEU A 564 4.58 -23.25 -4.83
CA LEU A 564 3.15 -22.92 -4.81
C LEU A 564 2.96 -21.47 -5.27
N ILE A 565 2.10 -21.26 -6.26
CA ILE A 565 1.66 -19.91 -6.64
C ILE A 565 0.25 -19.69 -6.10
N ASN A 566 0.16 -18.84 -5.10
CA ASN A 566 -1.04 -18.60 -4.32
C ASN A 566 -1.84 -17.40 -4.85
N PHE A 567 -2.88 -17.66 -5.65
CA PHE A 567 -3.86 -16.67 -6.11
C PHE A 567 -5.11 -16.62 -5.23
N ALA A 568 -5.03 -17.09 -3.99
CA ALA A 568 -6.10 -16.91 -3.03
C ALA A 568 -6.49 -15.45 -2.85
N SER A 569 -7.75 -15.21 -2.50
CA SER A 569 -8.21 -13.87 -2.17
C SER A 569 -7.55 -13.41 -0.86
N LEU A 570 -7.57 -12.11 -0.58
CA LEU A 570 -7.04 -11.54 0.67
C LEU A 570 -7.58 -12.23 1.95
N ARG A 571 -8.78 -12.82 1.86
CA ARG A 571 -9.44 -13.52 2.96
C ARG A 571 -8.95 -14.95 3.18
N SER A 572 -8.38 -15.59 2.16
CA SER A 572 -8.00 -17.01 2.15
C SER A 572 -6.51 -17.23 1.95
N ALA A 573 -5.76 -16.20 1.52
CA ALA A 573 -4.34 -16.30 1.23
C ALA A 573 -3.49 -16.65 2.44
N TYR A 574 -3.85 -16.16 3.64
CA TYR A 574 -3.17 -16.52 4.87
C TYR A 574 -3.30 -18.03 5.15
N ASP A 575 -4.53 -18.55 5.23
CA ASP A 575 -4.78 -19.95 5.56
C ASP A 575 -4.20 -20.91 4.51
N ALA A 576 -4.36 -20.59 3.22
CA ALA A 576 -3.78 -21.38 2.14
C ALA A 576 -2.24 -21.42 2.20
N THR A 577 -1.61 -20.33 2.65
CA THR A 577 -0.14 -20.30 2.83
C THR A 577 0.26 -21.11 4.06
N VAL A 578 -0.47 -20.99 5.16
CA VAL A 578 -0.21 -21.77 6.39
C VAL A 578 -0.36 -23.27 6.14
N GLU A 579 -1.38 -23.69 5.38
CA GLU A 579 -1.55 -25.07 4.93
C GLU A 579 -0.34 -25.52 4.09
N ALA A 580 0.07 -24.71 3.11
CA ALA A 580 1.20 -25.02 2.23
C ALA A 580 2.54 -25.22 2.98
N LEU A 581 2.76 -24.47 4.06
CA LEU A 581 3.97 -24.56 4.89
C LEU A 581 4.09 -25.90 5.64
N GLN A 582 3.01 -26.69 5.73
CA GLN A 582 3.04 -28.01 6.36
C GLN A 582 3.68 -29.08 5.47
N PHE A 583 3.92 -28.79 4.19
CA PHE A 583 4.43 -29.76 3.22
C PHE A 583 5.93 -29.52 2.93
N PRO A 584 6.83 -30.41 3.39
CA PRO A 584 8.28 -30.21 3.29
C PRO A 584 8.82 -30.08 1.85
N GLN A 585 8.09 -30.59 0.85
CA GLN A 585 8.50 -30.48 -0.56
C GLN A 585 8.34 -29.06 -1.12
N VAL A 586 7.48 -28.23 -0.53
CA VAL A 586 7.26 -26.84 -0.95
C VAL A 586 8.41 -25.98 -0.45
N ARG A 587 9.22 -25.45 -1.37
CA ARG A 587 10.41 -24.65 -1.07
C ARG A 587 10.18 -23.15 -1.25
N CYS A 588 9.22 -22.79 -2.11
CA CYS A 588 8.89 -21.40 -2.42
C CYS A 588 7.38 -21.20 -2.57
N ILE A 589 6.85 -20.13 -1.98
CA ILE A 589 5.44 -19.73 -2.09
C ILE A 589 5.37 -18.29 -2.60
N ALA A 590 4.71 -18.09 -3.75
CA ALA A 590 4.42 -16.75 -4.27
C ALA A 590 2.98 -16.34 -3.89
N ILE A 591 2.83 -15.26 -3.12
CA ILE A 591 1.52 -14.79 -2.62
C ILE A 591 1.08 -13.57 -3.43
N ILE A 592 0.10 -13.76 -4.30
CA ILE A 592 -0.33 -12.71 -5.25
C ILE A 592 -1.26 -11.69 -4.59
N ALA A 593 -2.06 -12.12 -3.61
CA ALA A 593 -3.09 -11.30 -2.97
C ALA A 593 -2.53 -10.00 -2.37
N GLU A 594 -3.20 -8.88 -2.65
CA GLU A 594 -3.00 -7.61 -1.95
C GLU A 594 -4.03 -7.46 -0.83
N GLY A 595 -3.68 -6.70 0.22
CA GLY A 595 -4.59 -6.41 1.33
C GLY A 595 -4.72 -7.55 2.34
N ILE A 596 -3.69 -8.38 2.48
CA ILE A 596 -3.56 -9.27 3.64
C ILE A 596 -3.21 -8.40 4.86
N PRO A 597 -3.88 -8.59 6.02
CA PRO A 597 -3.53 -7.88 7.23
C PRO A 597 -2.04 -8.01 7.59
N GLU A 598 -1.42 -6.90 7.99
CA GLU A 598 -0.02 -6.79 8.38
C GLU A 598 0.35 -7.82 9.47
N ASN A 599 -0.56 -8.04 10.42
CA ASN A 599 -0.36 -9.04 11.48
C ASN A 599 -0.28 -10.48 10.94
N PHE A 600 -1.06 -10.79 9.90
CA PHE A 600 -1.01 -12.09 9.24
C PHE A 600 0.28 -12.24 8.42
N THR A 601 0.68 -11.21 7.66
CA THR A 601 1.97 -11.22 6.94
C THR A 601 3.15 -11.45 7.88
N ARG A 602 3.17 -10.78 9.04
CA ARG A 602 4.19 -10.97 10.09
C ARG A 602 4.28 -12.42 10.57
N LYS A 603 3.13 -13.04 10.83
CA LYS A 603 3.02 -14.46 11.21
C LYS A 603 3.52 -15.41 10.11
N LEU A 604 3.24 -15.11 8.84
CA LEU A 604 3.72 -15.89 7.70
C LEU A 604 5.25 -15.85 7.58
N ILE A 605 5.87 -14.68 7.80
CA ILE A 605 7.33 -14.54 7.74
C ILE A 605 8.01 -15.49 8.72
N ILE A 606 7.59 -15.50 9.98
CA ILE A 606 8.19 -16.36 11.01
C ILE A 606 7.96 -17.84 10.70
N ARG A 607 6.72 -18.22 10.35
CA ARG A 607 6.41 -19.62 10.00
C ARG A 607 7.20 -20.11 8.80
N ALA A 608 7.39 -19.26 7.79
CA ALA A 608 8.17 -19.58 6.62
C ALA A 608 9.66 -19.75 6.95
N GLN A 609 10.21 -18.89 7.83
CA GLN A 609 11.58 -19.04 8.33
C GLN A 609 11.75 -20.37 9.09
N GLN A 610 10.81 -20.72 9.96
CA GLN A 610 10.82 -21.99 10.70
C GLN A 610 10.71 -23.21 9.78
N ALA A 611 9.92 -23.12 8.71
CA ALA A 611 9.77 -24.17 7.71
C ALA A 611 10.92 -24.20 6.67
N GLY A 612 11.80 -23.20 6.65
CA GLY A 612 12.85 -23.06 5.63
C GLY A 612 12.30 -22.79 4.22
N VAL A 613 11.15 -22.14 4.12
CA VAL A 613 10.42 -21.85 2.87
C VAL A 613 10.60 -20.38 2.48
N THR A 614 10.91 -20.11 1.22
CA THR A 614 10.98 -18.74 0.69
C THR A 614 9.58 -18.23 0.34
N ILE A 615 9.21 -17.04 0.81
CA ILE A 615 7.97 -16.37 0.39
C ILE A 615 8.32 -15.20 -0.53
N ILE A 616 7.61 -15.07 -1.66
CA ILE A 616 7.63 -13.92 -2.56
C ILE A 616 6.26 -13.25 -2.50
N GLY A 617 6.18 -11.98 -2.10
CA GLY A 617 4.92 -11.30 -1.77
C GLY A 617 4.66 -11.26 -0.26
N PRO A 618 3.47 -10.84 0.23
CA PRO A 618 2.23 -10.59 -0.51
C PRO A 618 2.23 -9.36 -1.42
N ALA A 619 1.12 -9.10 -2.10
CA ALA A 619 0.93 -7.96 -3.00
C ALA A 619 2.01 -7.90 -4.10
N THR A 620 2.33 -9.05 -4.69
CA THR A 620 3.36 -9.17 -5.73
C THR A 620 2.78 -9.67 -7.06
N ARG A 621 3.51 -9.34 -8.12
CA ARG A 621 3.35 -9.92 -9.46
C ARG A 621 4.50 -10.86 -9.83
N CYS A 622 5.36 -11.19 -8.87
CA CYS A 622 6.63 -11.91 -8.98
C CYS A 622 7.69 -11.24 -9.87
N LEU A 623 7.35 -10.68 -11.03
CA LEU A 623 8.27 -10.02 -11.97
C LEU A 623 7.71 -8.68 -12.46
N ARG A 624 8.58 -7.69 -12.65
CA ARG A 624 8.24 -6.39 -13.27
C ARG A 624 8.74 -6.31 -14.72
N VAL A 625 7.81 -6.32 -15.68
CA VAL A 625 8.11 -6.30 -17.12
C VAL A 625 8.87 -5.04 -17.55
N GLN A 626 8.57 -3.88 -16.93
CA GLN A 626 9.25 -2.62 -17.27
C GLN A 626 10.76 -2.71 -17.02
N ILE A 627 11.19 -3.26 -15.87
CA ILE A 627 12.60 -3.42 -15.55
C ILE A 627 13.25 -4.41 -16.52
N TRP A 628 12.55 -5.49 -16.84
CA TRP A 628 13.02 -6.47 -17.83
C TRP A 628 13.28 -5.83 -19.20
N TRP A 629 12.37 -4.96 -19.63
CA TRP A 629 12.46 -4.22 -20.88
C TRP A 629 13.64 -3.24 -20.90
N ASP A 630 13.83 -2.49 -19.81
CA ASP A 630 14.89 -1.51 -19.72
C ASP A 630 16.27 -2.20 -19.67
N VAL A 631 16.43 -3.25 -18.86
CA VAL A 631 17.68 -4.03 -18.77
C VAL A 631 18.02 -4.69 -20.11
N LYS A 632 17.04 -5.25 -20.83
CA LYS A 632 17.27 -5.86 -22.16
C LYS A 632 17.79 -4.86 -23.20
N ARG A 633 17.52 -3.56 -23.06
CA ARG A 633 17.99 -2.54 -24.01
C ARG A 633 19.45 -2.16 -23.82
N VAL A 634 19.98 -2.34 -22.61
CA VAL A 634 21.32 -1.88 -22.25
C VAL A 634 22.27 -3.02 -21.87
N THR A 635 21.77 -4.27 -21.82
CA THR A 635 22.55 -5.46 -21.48
C THR A 635 22.11 -6.66 -22.33
N ASN A 636 22.77 -7.81 -22.13
CA ASN A 636 22.41 -9.08 -22.75
C ASN A 636 21.07 -9.67 -22.26
N GLY A 637 20.39 -9.02 -21.30
CA GLY A 637 19.09 -9.44 -20.77
C GLY A 637 19.12 -9.63 -19.25
N VAL A 638 17.97 -10.04 -18.70
CA VAL A 638 17.84 -10.31 -17.26
C VAL A 638 18.13 -11.78 -16.97
N TYR A 639 19.03 -12.03 -16.02
CA TYR A 639 19.27 -13.36 -15.47
C TYR A 639 18.14 -13.80 -14.53
N GLU A 640 17.83 -12.98 -13.52
CA GLU A 640 16.73 -13.20 -12.57
C GLU A 640 16.16 -11.85 -12.13
N GLY A 641 14.84 -11.78 -11.95
CA GLY A 641 14.17 -10.59 -11.44
C GLY A 641 13.05 -10.97 -10.50
N VAL A 642 13.02 -10.34 -9.32
CA VAL A 642 12.01 -10.61 -8.29
C VAL A 642 11.38 -9.30 -7.83
N ALA A 643 10.05 -9.24 -7.89
CA ALA A 643 9.24 -8.25 -7.22
C ALA A 643 8.84 -8.82 -5.85
N ILE A 644 9.33 -8.22 -4.77
CA ILE A 644 9.04 -8.70 -3.40
C ILE A 644 7.63 -8.33 -2.90
N GLY A 645 6.94 -7.42 -3.61
CA GLY A 645 5.60 -6.95 -3.26
C GLY A 645 5.57 -5.58 -2.58
N GLY A 646 4.37 -4.99 -2.49
CA GLY A 646 4.16 -3.65 -1.92
C GLY A 646 3.86 -3.61 -0.42
N ASP A 647 3.77 -4.76 0.24
CA ASP A 647 3.35 -4.83 1.64
C ASP A 647 4.43 -4.31 2.61
N ARG A 648 4.00 -3.63 3.68
CA ARG A 648 4.86 -2.81 4.57
C ARG A 648 5.95 -3.62 5.26
N LYS A 649 5.70 -4.89 5.58
CA LYS A 649 6.63 -5.76 6.32
C LYS A 649 7.51 -6.62 5.43
N PHE A 650 7.17 -6.76 4.14
CA PHE A 650 7.99 -7.44 3.14
C PHE A 650 9.00 -6.52 2.46
N SER A 651 8.66 -5.25 2.27
CA SER A 651 9.52 -4.23 1.62
C SER A 651 10.84 -3.92 2.34
N LYS A 652 11.02 -4.37 3.59
CA LYS A 652 12.30 -4.32 4.34
C LYS A 652 12.90 -5.72 4.46
N LEU A 653 13.26 -6.36 3.35
CA LEU A 653 13.85 -7.69 3.37
C LEU A 653 15.36 -7.58 3.59
N ASP A 654 15.84 -8.13 4.71
CA ASP A 654 17.21 -8.66 4.85
C ASP A 654 17.30 -9.91 3.97
N ILE A 655 17.39 -9.69 2.66
CA ILE A 655 17.89 -10.71 1.76
C ILE A 655 19.41 -10.57 1.85
N HIS A 656 20.10 -11.53 2.47
CA HIS A 656 21.53 -11.75 2.25
C HIS A 656 21.78 -12.21 0.81
N VAL A 657 21.47 -11.36 -0.17
CA VAL A 657 22.04 -11.44 -1.50
C VAL A 657 23.12 -10.38 -1.50
N GLN A 658 24.36 -10.83 -1.35
CA GLN A 658 25.53 -9.99 -1.58
C GLN A 658 25.37 -9.32 -2.95
N HIS A 659 25.40 -7.98 -2.94
CA HIS A 659 25.51 -7.03 -4.06
C HIS A 659 24.22 -6.34 -4.54
N PHE A 660 24.26 -5.00 -4.40
CA PHE A 660 23.44 -3.92 -4.97
C PHE A 660 21.94 -3.87 -4.65
N VAL A 661 21.61 -3.00 -3.68
CA VAL A 661 20.27 -2.48 -3.41
C VAL A 661 19.96 -1.36 -4.40
N ILE A 662 19.00 -1.59 -5.30
CA ILE A 662 18.13 -0.51 -5.80
C ILE A 662 16.71 -0.91 -5.40
N THR A 663 16.08 -0.05 -4.62
CA THR A 663 14.79 -0.23 -3.96
C THR A 663 13.80 -1.00 -4.85
N CYS A 664 13.47 -2.22 -4.42
CA CYS A 664 12.50 -3.20 -4.96
C CYS A 664 12.90 -4.21 -6.05
N CYS A 665 14.16 -4.36 -6.47
CA CYS A 665 14.61 -5.53 -7.25
C CYS A 665 16.05 -5.94 -6.90
N VAL A 666 16.28 -7.24 -6.71
CA VAL A 666 17.63 -7.84 -6.69
C VAL A 666 17.92 -8.32 -8.12
N LEU A 667 18.95 -7.77 -8.75
CA LEU A 667 19.41 -8.16 -10.08
C LEU A 667 20.81 -8.78 -9.93
N LYS A 668 20.99 -10.03 -10.34
CA LYS A 668 22.31 -10.64 -10.46
C LYS A 668 22.83 -10.37 -11.87
N MET A 669 23.82 -9.47 -12.01
CA MET A 669 24.50 -9.22 -13.28
C MET A 669 25.73 -10.14 -13.38
N ILE A 670 25.90 -10.84 -14.50
CA ILE A 670 27.15 -11.52 -14.85
C ILE A 670 27.84 -10.64 -15.89
N GLN A 671 28.97 -10.02 -15.54
CA GLN A 671 29.95 -9.59 -16.53
C GLN A 671 30.61 -10.83 -17.10
N LYS A 672 30.55 -11.00 -18.41
CA LYS A 672 31.42 -11.90 -19.15
C LYS A 672 32.23 -11.06 -20.13
#